data_AF-A0A3D9XAS8-F1
#
_entry.id   AF-A0A3D9XAS8-F1
#
_cell.length_a   1.000
_cell.length_b   1.000
_cell.length_c   1.000
_cell.angle_alpha   90.00
_cell.angle_beta   90.00
_cell.angle_gamma   90.00
#
_symmetry.space_group_name_H-M   'P 1'
#
loop_
_entity.id
_entity.type
_entity.pdbx_description
1 polymer ?
#
loop_
_entity_poly.entity_id
_entity_poly.type
_entity_poly.pdbx_seq_one_letter_code
_entity_poly.pdbx_strand_id
1 'polypeptide(L)'
;MVERATGEVRFAVVLYGGVSLAIYMNGIAQELLRMVRGSSDLPDEALSPGELIYRRLSRELAGPRGGRKRFVIDIISGTSAGGINGVALAKALVAGARDIDILREAWTEKADIGQLLNDRQGIAGRLRPTESLLDGGHMFRVLHDTLARLTGDGRPLAETVDLFVTATDLHGRQAPIHLTGARLDERVHRKVFHFAYDGAGRNDFGPGNEAMLAFAARCTSSFPVAFPPMRFADMPAAAQDAGFARFFDHDPDYAGRLFADGGYLDNRPFSYATGLIPSRPTTLPGERKLLFIDPFPEAPPPPGQPPRPVDFLQNAQLALTGLPRYEVIRDDIRAIARMNRRLERLGALQVRWREDQNRVEAAGREMRQRRKPADLDRMDLADLMTGAYQYPQNYPLYHHLRVYGTTDGLSGIVAGLAGHPPDSDVALYLRQILRAWRDDNFSAYHAEGRETENAFLSRHDLDFRLRRLIHLRAHLDEALDRRERIQGEEVALHLPPDLLASLRDRIEQELAELRRLARPASSQAQALLAGAEIGRLDGLISAEYSAVMKLATLDQRYRKAREIYRSTEIKALVDKALARLGQDMRAAFDASSARIRAELAAPELQPLLDVYDDFHWHDVMTYPFLEGSELQEHSQVEVFRVSPADSGLNPRPGKLAGIAVGAFGGFLNRDWREHDILWGRLDGAERIVAALMSDRPEAERSVWVQEMQNQILREEYGEEAGQARRLALLKAKLRDARIDEDAFEETAAQALGVKDAAELDLRRFGAHYKDLKPIGPRPPEIAGWSSRSMAILSRMIDDLPDDGILRLFGSRAATALRAGGGLISGFARFAMPGSYWRMLADKMLFLAMLAGGLVVLLSPWLGPAAARIGWLLLAVAVAAWLLLYGFGRWLRGRDSLPRALRWPAILVALALMGVGLATVADRLFG
;
A
#
# COMPACT_ATOMS: atom_id res chain seq x y z
N MET A 1 13.25 -0.54 -34.26
CA MET A 1 14.35 -0.57 -33.28
C MET A 1 13.83 0.07 -32.01
N VAL A 2 13.94 -0.58 -30.86
CA VAL A 2 13.53 0.01 -29.57
C VAL A 2 14.61 1.00 -29.15
N GLU A 3 14.25 2.27 -28.96
CA GLU A 3 15.19 3.30 -28.50
C GLU A 3 15.73 2.97 -27.11
N ARG A 4 17.04 3.17 -26.91
CA ARG A 4 17.74 2.87 -25.65
C ARG A 4 17.22 3.75 -24.51
N ALA A 5 17.01 3.16 -23.34
CA ALA A 5 16.69 3.91 -22.13
C ALA A 5 17.96 4.60 -21.58
N THR A 6 17.88 5.90 -21.31
CA THR A 6 19.01 6.77 -20.90
C THR A 6 18.85 7.36 -19.50
N GLY A 7 17.72 7.09 -18.86
CA GLY A 7 17.42 7.48 -17.49
C GLY A 7 16.21 6.72 -16.97
N GLU A 8 15.87 6.89 -15.70
CA GLU A 8 14.64 6.32 -15.15
C GLU A 8 14.00 7.12 -14.02
N VAL A 9 12.72 6.89 -13.80
CA VAL A 9 11.97 7.38 -12.64
C VAL A 9 11.38 6.17 -11.93
N ARG A 10 11.82 5.93 -10.69
CA ARG A 10 11.35 4.81 -9.86
C ARG A 10 10.29 5.27 -8.88
N PHE A 11 9.19 4.52 -8.84
CA PHE A 11 8.04 4.79 -7.99
C PHE A 11 7.89 3.73 -6.90
N ALA A 12 7.81 4.20 -5.65
CA ALA A 12 7.20 3.45 -4.57
C ALA A 12 5.73 3.84 -4.44
N VAL A 13 4.82 2.88 -4.56
CA VAL A 13 3.37 3.11 -4.54
C VAL A 13 2.76 2.61 -3.24
N VAL A 14 2.03 3.47 -2.54
CA VAL A 14 1.30 3.14 -1.31
C VAL A 14 -0.21 3.28 -1.55
N LEU A 15 -0.97 2.20 -1.39
CA LEU A 15 -2.42 2.18 -1.58
C LEU A 15 -3.15 2.05 -0.24
N TYR A 16 -3.89 3.08 0.16
CA TYR A 16 -4.65 3.04 1.42
C TYR A 16 -5.88 2.13 1.35
N GLY A 17 -6.44 1.80 2.51
CA GLY A 17 -7.76 1.17 2.57
C GLY A 17 -8.89 2.15 2.24
N GLY A 18 -9.91 1.66 1.52
CA GLY A 18 -10.94 2.51 0.92
C GLY A 18 -12.30 1.84 0.64
N VAL A 19 -12.60 0.68 1.21
CA VAL A 19 -13.89 -0.05 1.00
C VAL A 19 -14.29 -0.06 -0.49
N SER A 20 -15.42 0.54 -0.92
CA SER A 20 -15.83 0.53 -2.33
C SER A 20 -15.00 1.44 -3.24
N LEU A 21 -14.17 2.33 -2.69
CA LEU A 21 -13.22 3.13 -3.48
C LEU A 21 -12.03 2.29 -3.96
N ALA A 22 -12.00 0.98 -3.68
CA ALA A 22 -11.23 0.01 -4.45
C ALA A 22 -11.44 0.18 -5.96
N ILE A 23 -12.66 0.56 -6.35
CA ILE A 23 -13.07 0.74 -7.75
C ILE A 23 -12.43 2.01 -8.34
N TYR A 24 -12.37 3.10 -7.57
CA TYR A 24 -11.61 4.30 -7.95
C TYR A 24 -10.11 4.01 -8.07
N MET A 25 -9.53 3.28 -7.10
CA MET A 25 -8.12 2.88 -7.14
C MET A 25 -7.81 1.97 -8.33
N ASN A 26 -8.77 1.17 -8.79
CA ASN A 26 -8.58 0.34 -9.99
C ASN A 26 -8.24 1.21 -11.19
N GLY A 27 -8.96 2.31 -11.40
CA GLY A 27 -8.66 3.30 -12.44
C GLY A 27 -7.22 3.84 -12.35
N ILE A 28 -6.78 4.20 -11.14
CA ILE A 28 -5.40 4.67 -10.91
C ILE A 28 -4.37 3.57 -11.21
N ALA A 29 -4.63 2.34 -10.78
CA ALA A 29 -3.75 1.20 -11.05
C ALA A 29 -3.64 0.91 -12.55
N GLN A 30 -4.70 1.15 -13.34
CA GLN A 30 -4.62 1.01 -14.80
C GLN A 30 -3.64 2.03 -15.39
N GLU A 31 -3.74 3.30 -14.97
CA GLU A 31 -2.85 4.36 -15.48
C GLU A 31 -1.40 4.17 -15.01
N LEU A 32 -1.18 3.66 -13.79
CA LEU A 32 0.15 3.27 -13.33
C LEU A 32 0.78 2.18 -14.21
N LEU A 33 0.01 1.15 -14.58
CA LEU A 33 0.48 0.12 -15.51
C LEU A 33 0.75 0.70 -16.90
N ARG A 34 -0.16 1.53 -17.43
CA ARG A 34 0.00 2.19 -18.74
C ARG A 34 1.23 3.11 -18.78
N MET A 35 1.53 3.81 -17.69
CA MET A 35 2.75 4.61 -17.55
C MET A 35 4.01 3.76 -17.67
N VAL A 36 4.08 2.64 -16.94
CA VAL A 36 5.23 1.72 -17.01
C VAL A 36 5.34 1.11 -18.41
N ARG A 37 4.24 0.63 -18.99
CA ARG A 37 4.21 0.05 -20.35
C ARG A 37 4.62 1.06 -21.41
N GLY A 38 4.06 2.27 -21.37
CA GLY A 38 4.37 3.35 -22.30
C GLY A 38 5.84 3.74 -22.29
N SER A 39 6.54 3.52 -21.17
CA SER A 39 7.98 3.75 -21.02
C SER A 39 8.81 2.47 -20.92
N SER A 40 8.30 1.31 -21.37
CA SER A 40 9.02 0.02 -21.38
C SER A 40 9.74 -0.24 -22.72
N ASP A 41 10.46 -1.37 -22.85
CA ASP A 41 11.09 -1.77 -24.12
C ASP A 41 10.11 -2.32 -25.17
N LEU A 42 8.81 -2.24 -24.91
CA LEU A 42 7.80 -2.60 -25.89
C LEU A 42 7.91 -1.73 -27.16
N PRO A 43 7.69 -2.31 -28.35
CA PRO A 43 7.66 -1.54 -29.59
C PRO A 43 6.38 -0.69 -29.65
N ASP A 44 6.43 0.44 -30.36
CA ASP A 44 5.33 1.43 -30.39
C ASP A 44 4.01 0.79 -30.93
N GLU A 45 4.09 -0.24 -31.79
CA GLU A 45 2.93 -0.97 -32.30
C GLU A 45 2.23 -1.85 -31.25
N ALA A 46 2.91 -2.18 -30.15
CA ALA A 46 2.35 -2.95 -29.04
C ALA A 46 1.69 -2.04 -27.98
N LEU A 47 1.77 -0.72 -28.14
CA LEU A 47 1.26 0.27 -27.19
C LEU A 47 -0.12 0.79 -27.59
N SER A 48 -0.97 1.03 -26.59
CA SER A 48 -2.23 1.73 -26.78
C SER A 48 -2.00 3.23 -27.04
N PRO A 49 -2.98 3.96 -27.60
CA PRO A 49 -2.88 5.40 -27.79
C PRO A 49 -2.53 6.18 -26.51
N GLY A 50 -3.14 5.87 -25.36
CA GLY A 50 -2.73 6.46 -24.07
C GLY A 50 -1.29 6.13 -23.66
N GLU A 51 -0.83 4.90 -23.90
CA GLU A 51 0.55 4.48 -23.62
C GLU A 51 1.56 5.20 -24.53
N LEU A 52 1.19 5.52 -25.77
CA LEU A 52 2.02 6.32 -26.68
C LEU A 52 2.21 7.76 -26.19
N ILE A 53 1.25 8.33 -25.46
CA ILE A 53 1.44 9.64 -24.82
C ILE A 53 2.52 9.53 -23.74
N TYR A 54 2.47 8.49 -22.90
CA TYR A 54 3.53 8.21 -21.92
C TYR A 54 4.88 7.93 -22.60
N ARG A 55 4.91 7.26 -23.76
CA ARG A 55 6.13 7.08 -24.57
C ARG A 55 6.71 8.43 -25.00
N ARG A 56 5.89 9.35 -25.51
CA ARG A 56 6.37 10.69 -25.88
C ARG A 56 6.86 11.47 -24.66
N LEU A 57 6.13 11.41 -23.55
CA LEU A 57 6.59 12.02 -22.30
C LEU A 57 7.91 11.43 -21.82
N SER A 58 8.12 10.12 -21.97
CA SER A 58 9.39 9.46 -21.64
C SER A 58 10.56 9.94 -22.50
N ARG A 59 10.31 10.23 -23.79
CA ARG A 59 11.30 10.79 -24.72
C ARG A 59 11.60 12.25 -24.39
N GLU A 60 10.57 13.05 -24.12
CA GLU A 60 10.69 14.44 -23.71
C GLU A 60 11.53 14.57 -22.43
N LEU A 61 11.26 13.73 -21.44
CA LEU A 61 11.96 13.73 -20.16
C LEU A 61 13.39 13.16 -20.24
N ALA A 62 13.74 12.43 -21.30
CA ALA A 62 15.13 12.03 -21.56
C ALA A 62 16.01 13.22 -21.98
N GLY A 63 15.39 14.26 -22.54
CA GLY A 63 16.09 15.47 -22.95
C GLY A 63 17.21 15.22 -23.96
N PRO A 64 18.24 16.08 -23.98
CA PRO A 64 19.39 15.99 -24.89
C PRO A 64 20.24 14.71 -24.78
N ARG A 65 20.04 13.85 -23.78
CA ARG A 65 20.60 12.47 -23.75
C ARG A 65 20.12 11.63 -24.93
N GLY A 66 18.97 11.99 -25.52
CA GLY A 66 18.29 11.17 -26.51
C GLY A 66 17.72 9.88 -25.90
N GLY A 67 17.01 9.11 -26.71
CA GLY A 67 16.34 7.90 -26.24
C GLY A 67 15.13 8.21 -25.37
N ARG A 68 15.03 7.58 -24.20
CA ARG A 68 13.85 7.64 -23.32
C ARG A 68 14.18 7.45 -21.84
N LYS A 69 13.42 8.08 -20.94
CA LYS A 69 13.41 7.75 -19.49
C LYS A 69 12.43 6.62 -19.20
N ARG A 70 12.88 5.55 -18.58
CA ARG A 70 11.99 4.44 -18.18
C ARG A 70 11.26 4.77 -16.88
N PHE A 71 9.95 4.50 -16.80
CA PHE A 71 9.19 4.64 -15.57
C PHE A 71 8.99 3.25 -14.97
N VAL A 72 9.42 3.06 -13.72
CA VAL A 72 9.43 1.74 -13.07
C VAL A 72 8.71 1.82 -11.74
N ILE A 73 7.87 0.83 -11.44
CA ILE A 73 7.28 0.64 -10.11
C ILE A 73 7.91 -0.62 -9.52
N ASP A 74 8.67 -0.46 -8.44
CA ASP A 74 9.42 -1.56 -7.81
C ASP A 74 9.00 -1.85 -6.36
N ILE A 75 8.30 -0.92 -5.72
CA ILE A 75 7.78 -1.10 -4.36
C ILE A 75 6.28 -0.79 -4.36
N ILE A 76 5.48 -1.73 -3.87
CA ILE A 76 4.04 -1.59 -3.71
C ILE A 76 3.66 -1.99 -2.28
N SER A 77 2.89 -1.16 -1.60
CA SER A 77 2.30 -1.52 -0.30
C SER A 77 0.81 -1.20 -0.31
N GLY A 78 -0.01 -2.08 0.24
CA GLY A 78 -1.46 -1.94 0.17
C GLY A 78 -2.20 -2.50 1.38
N THR A 79 -3.28 -1.83 1.76
CA THR A 79 -4.21 -2.27 2.79
C THR A 79 -5.64 -2.33 2.25
N SER A 80 -6.40 -3.36 2.64
CA SER A 80 -7.82 -3.52 2.29
C SER A 80 -8.05 -3.45 0.78
N ALA A 81 -8.98 -2.60 0.34
CA ALA A 81 -9.20 -2.22 -1.05
C ALA A 81 -7.90 -1.89 -1.83
N GLY A 82 -6.95 -1.20 -1.19
CA GLY A 82 -5.65 -0.88 -1.78
C GLY A 82 -4.76 -2.10 -1.95
N GLY A 83 -4.84 -3.09 -1.05
CA GLY A 83 -4.11 -4.34 -1.18
C GLY A 83 -4.59 -5.20 -2.35
N ILE A 84 -5.89 -5.22 -2.67
CA ILE A 84 -6.41 -5.91 -3.87
C ILE A 84 -5.80 -5.30 -5.15
N ASN A 85 -5.84 -3.97 -5.27
CA ASN A 85 -5.28 -3.27 -6.43
C ASN A 85 -3.75 -3.38 -6.48
N GLY A 86 -3.07 -3.37 -5.33
CA GLY A 86 -1.63 -3.59 -5.24
C GLY A 86 -1.21 -4.98 -5.71
N VAL A 87 -1.96 -6.03 -5.31
CA VAL A 87 -1.75 -7.41 -5.79
C VAL A 87 -1.90 -7.52 -7.29
N ALA A 88 -2.98 -6.95 -7.85
CA ALA A 88 -3.23 -6.97 -9.29
C ALA A 88 -2.16 -6.19 -10.06
N LEU A 89 -1.78 -5.00 -9.60
CA LEU A 89 -0.73 -4.19 -10.23
C LEU A 89 0.62 -4.91 -10.20
N ALA A 90 1.03 -5.43 -9.04
CA ALA A 90 2.30 -6.16 -8.91
C ALA A 90 2.35 -7.40 -9.82
N LYS A 91 1.28 -8.19 -9.85
CA LYS A 91 1.19 -9.34 -10.75
C LYS A 91 1.26 -8.90 -12.22
N ALA A 92 0.54 -7.84 -12.60
CA ALA A 92 0.54 -7.33 -13.97
C ALA A 92 1.93 -6.86 -14.42
N LEU A 93 2.66 -6.17 -13.54
CA LEU A 93 4.03 -5.72 -13.80
C LEU A 93 4.98 -6.91 -14.03
N VAL A 94 4.91 -7.94 -13.19
CA VAL A 94 5.80 -9.11 -13.31
C VAL A 94 5.40 -10.00 -14.48
N ALA A 95 4.10 -10.16 -14.75
CA ALA A 95 3.62 -11.01 -15.84
C ALA A 95 3.80 -10.39 -17.23
N GLY A 96 4.03 -9.07 -17.33
CA GLY A 96 4.03 -8.35 -18.61
C GLY A 96 2.62 -8.15 -19.17
N ALA A 97 1.62 -7.98 -18.30
CA ALA A 97 0.23 -7.89 -18.73
C ALA A 97 -0.02 -6.63 -19.60
N ARG A 98 -0.96 -6.74 -20.54
CA ARG A 98 -1.37 -5.62 -21.40
C ARG A 98 -2.19 -4.58 -20.64
N ASP A 99 -3.05 -5.04 -19.76
CA ASP A 99 -3.98 -4.24 -18.97
C ASP A 99 -4.35 -4.99 -17.69
N ILE A 100 -5.13 -4.33 -16.83
CA ILE A 100 -5.79 -4.95 -15.68
C ILE A 100 -7.31 -4.84 -15.82
N ASP A 101 -7.83 -4.84 -17.06
CA ASP A 101 -9.27 -4.75 -17.32
C ASP A 101 -10.01 -5.97 -16.79
N ILE A 102 -9.30 -7.08 -16.58
CA ILE A 102 -9.82 -8.26 -15.89
C ILE A 102 -10.31 -7.97 -14.47
N LEU A 103 -9.63 -7.07 -13.75
CA LEU A 103 -10.05 -6.63 -12.42
C LEU A 103 -11.24 -5.67 -12.53
N ARG A 104 -11.28 -4.84 -13.57
CA ARG A 104 -12.45 -4.02 -13.90
C ARG A 104 -13.68 -4.90 -14.17
N GLU A 105 -13.57 -5.93 -15.00
CA GLU A 105 -14.62 -6.93 -15.28
C GLU A 105 -15.10 -7.60 -13.99
N ALA A 106 -14.17 -8.01 -13.12
CA ALA A 106 -14.51 -8.59 -11.84
C ALA A 106 -15.34 -7.62 -10.98
N TRP A 107 -14.95 -6.34 -10.91
CA TRP A 107 -15.73 -5.32 -10.19
C TRP A 107 -17.08 -5.03 -10.82
N THR A 108 -17.15 -4.88 -12.14
CA THR A 108 -18.38 -4.48 -12.84
C THR A 108 -19.42 -5.60 -12.91
N GLU A 109 -18.99 -6.84 -13.16
CA GLU A 109 -19.85 -7.97 -13.48
C GLU A 109 -20.02 -8.99 -12.35
N LYS A 110 -18.97 -9.24 -11.56
CA LYS A 110 -18.96 -10.33 -10.56
C LYS A 110 -19.12 -9.82 -9.12
N ALA A 111 -18.64 -8.62 -8.82
CA ALA A 111 -18.69 -8.03 -7.48
C ALA A 111 -19.92 -7.13 -7.25
N ASP A 112 -21.03 -7.39 -7.94
CA ASP A 112 -22.29 -6.71 -7.63
C ASP A 112 -22.79 -7.12 -6.24
N ILE A 113 -23.34 -6.17 -5.47
CA ILE A 113 -23.83 -6.45 -4.11
C ILE A 113 -24.81 -7.62 -4.11
N GLY A 114 -25.67 -7.72 -5.13
CA GLY A 114 -26.65 -8.80 -5.23
C GLY A 114 -26.04 -10.19 -5.39
N GLN A 115 -24.82 -10.28 -5.91
CA GLN A 115 -24.09 -11.55 -6.05
C GLN A 115 -23.22 -11.86 -4.83
N LEU A 116 -22.72 -10.83 -4.17
CA LEU A 116 -21.90 -10.93 -2.97
C LEU A 116 -22.71 -11.23 -1.70
N LEU A 117 -24.03 -10.98 -1.67
CA LEU A 117 -24.85 -11.29 -0.50
C LEU A 117 -24.80 -12.79 -0.12
N ASN A 118 -24.64 -13.05 1.17
CA ASN A 118 -24.51 -14.39 1.74
C ASN A 118 -25.86 -15.11 1.90
N ASP A 119 -26.60 -15.28 0.81
CA ASP A 119 -27.91 -15.94 0.79
C ASP A 119 -28.05 -17.06 -0.25
N ARG A 120 -27.00 -17.28 -1.05
CA ARG A 120 -26.94 -18.33 -2.08
C ARG A 120 -26.51 -19.70 -1.56
N GLN A 121 -26.42 -19.88 -0.26
CA GLN A 121 -25.96 -21.13 0.34
C GLN A 121 -26.94 -22.29 0.06
N GLY A 122 -26.40 -23.41 -0.43
CA GLY A 122 -27.14 -24.67 -0.59
C GLY A 122 -27.56 -25.28 0.77
N ILE A 123 -28.25 -26.43 0.75
CA ILE A 123 -28.79 -27.08 1.97
C ILE A 123 -27.70 -27.29 3.04
N ALA A 124 -26.50 -27.72 2.64
CA ALA A 124 -25.35 -27.91 3.53
C ALA A 124 -24.75 -26.59 4.08
N GLY A 125 -24.87 -25.49 3.34
CA GLY A 125 -24.41 -24.17 3.80
C GLY A 125 -25.38 -23.54 4.79
N ARG A 126 -26.69 -23.76 4.64
CA ARG A 126 -27.70 -23.31 5.62
C ARG A 126 -27.54 -23.90 7.02
N LEU A 127 -26.76 -24.97 7.17
CA LEU A 127 -26.41 -25.59 8.46
C LEU A 127 -25.18 -24.94 9.11
N ARG A 128 -24.39 -24.13 8.38
CA ARG A 128 -23.25 -23.40 8.92
C ARG A 128 -23.71 -22.05 9.47
N PRO A 129 -23.15 -21.60 10.61
CA PRO A 129 -23.42 -20.27 11.15
C PRO A 129 -23.13 -19.19 10.11
N THR A 130 -24.04 -18.23 9.99
CA THR A 130 -23.85 -17.07 9.12
C THR A 130 -23.02 -16.04 9.87
N GLU A 131 -21.74 -15.93 9.53
CA GLU A 131 -20.80 -15.04 10.23
C GLU A 131 -20.69 -13.63 9.62
N SER A 132 -21.24 -13.43 8.42
CA SER A 132 -21.06 -12.19 7.64
C SER A 132 -22.22 -11.91 6.69
N LEU A 133 -22.35 -10.62 6.32
CA LEU A 133 -23.33 -10.15 5.34
C LEU A 133 -23.03 -10.62 3.92
N LEU A 134 -21.75 -10.59 3.54
CA LEU A 134 -21.27 -10.96 2.20
C LEU A 134 -20.54 -12.30 2.23
N ASP A 135 -20.64 -13.04 1.13
CA ASP A 135 -20.02 -14.36 0.93
C ASP A 135 -18.52 -14.20 0.68
N GLY A 136 -17.74 -14.40 1.75
CA GLY A 136 -16.29 -14.34 1.69
C GLY A 136 -15.65 -15.42 0.82
N GLY A 137 -16.29 -16.59 0.68
CA GLY A 137 -15.80 -17.68 -0.16
C GLY A 137 -16.02 -17.41 -1.64
N HIS A 138 -17.15 -16.80 -2.01
CA HIS A 138 -17.37 -16.31 -3.36
C HIS A 138 -16.37 -15.21 -3.74
N MET A 139 -16.12 -14.25 -2.84
CA MET A 139 -15.13 -13.20 -3.06
C MET A 139 -13.72 -13.77 -3.29
N PHE A 140 -13.29 -14.77 -2.51
CA PHE A 140 -12.03 -15.46 -2.74
C PHE A 140 -11.96 -16.09 -4.14
N ARG A 141 -13.02 -16.81 -4.57
CA ARG A 141 -13.07 -17.41 -5.92
C ARG A 141 -12.97 -16.35 -7.02
N VAL A 142 -13.70 -15.24 -6.89
CA VAL A 142 -13.62 -14.12 -7.84
C VAL A 142 -12.20 -13.58 -7.92
N LEU A 143 -11.53 -13.34 -6.79
CA LEU A 143 -10.14 -12.86 -6.75
C LEU A 143 -9.17 -13.88 -7.36
N HIS A 144 -9.30 -15.16 -6.99
CA HIS A 144 -8.46 -16.24 -7.50
C HIS A 144 -8.58 -16.38 -9.03
N ASP A 145 -9.81 -16.43 -9.55
CA ASP A 145 -10.05 -16.56 -10.99
C ASP A 145 -9.57 -15.31 -11.75
N THR A 146 -9.74 -14.13 -11.16
CA THR A 146 -9.26 -12.86 -11.74
C THR A 146 -7.74 -12.84 -11.83
N LEU A 147 -7.05 -13.22 -10.76
CA LEU A 147 -5.59 -13.28 -10.75
C LEU A 147 -5.06 -14.38 -11.65
N ALA A 148 -5.71 -15.53 -11.73
CA ALA A 148 -5.34 -16.61 -12.66
C ALA A 148 -5.47 -16.19 -14.14
N ARG A 149 -6.47 -15.36 -14.47
CA ARG A 149 -6.66 -14.79 -15.82
C ARG A 149 -5.73 -13.60 -16.10
N LEU A 150 -5.13 -12.99 -15.08
CA LEU A 150 -4.19 -11.89 -15.23
C LEU A 150 -2.81 -12.42 -15.66
N THR A 151 -2.69 -12.68 -16.96
CA THR A 151 -1.47 -13.17 -17.61
C THR A 151 -0.89 -12.11 -18.55
N GLY A 152 0.38 -12.26 -18.93
CA GLY A 152 1.04 -11.40 -19.91
C GLY A 152 1.93 -12.19 -20.85
N ASP A 153 2.81 -11.50 -21.56
CA ASP A 153 3.75 -12.09 -22.52
C ASP A 153 4.97 -12.78 -21.84
N GLY A 154 5.00 -12.79 -20.51
CA GLY A 154 6.10 -13.34 -19.72
C GLY A 154 7.35 -12.45 -19.71
N ARG A 155 7.25 -11.20 -20.16
CA ARG A 155 8.30 -10.18 -20.08
C ARG A 155 7.99 -9.20 -18.94
N PRO A 156 8.65 -9.34 -17.79
CA PRO A 156 8.45 -8.43 -16.66
C PRO A 156 8.75 -6.98 -17.05
N LEU A 157 7.89 -6.07 -16.61
CA LEU A 157 8.01 -4.63 -16.85
C LEU A 157 8.89 -3.91 -15.82
N ALA A 158 9.34 -4.62 -14.80
CA ALA A 158 10.27 -4.16 -13.76
C ALA A 158 11.24 -5.30 -13.42
N GLU A 159 12.51 -4.97 -13.10
CA GLU A 159 13.51 -5.98 -12.75
C GLU A 159 13.23 -6.62 -11.39
N THR A 160 12.68 -5.82 -10.48
CA THR A 160 12.37 -6.26 -9.12
C THR A 160 11.06 -5.63 -8.69
N VAL A 161 10.23 -6.39 -8.00
CA VAL A 161 8.97 -5.91 -7.42
C VAL A 161 8.83 -6.47 -6.01
N ASP A 162 8.66 -5.61 -5.01
CA ASP A 162 8.21 -5.98 -3.67
C ASP A 162 6.76 -5.54 -3.47
N LEU A 163 5.92 -6.47 -3.01
CA LEU A 163 4.55 -6.21 -2.61
C LEU A 163 4.34 -6.53 -1.13
N PHE A 164 3.83 -5.56 -0.39
CA PHE A 164 3.40 -5.72 1.01
C PHE A 164 1.89 -5.60 1.12
N VAL A 165 1.24 -6.65 1.60
CA VAL A 165 -0.20 -6.67 1.85
C VAL A 165 -0.44 -6.82 3.34
N THR A 166 -1.06 -5.83 3.96
CA THR A 166 -1.30 -5.84 5.42
C THR A 166 -2.52 -6.67 5.79
N ALA A 167 -2.49 -7.32 6.94
CA ALA A 167 -3.59 -8.06 7.54
C ALA A 167 -3.51 -8.00 9.06
N THR A 168 -4.59 -8.37 9.73
CA THR A 168 -4.65 -8.42 11.20
C THR A 168 -4.88 -9.84 11.66
N ASP A 169 -3.95 -10.42 12.41
CA ASP A 169 -4.14 -11.68 13.11
C ASP A 169 -4.98 -11.42 14.38
N LEU A 170 -6.21 -11.95 14.41
CA LEU A 170 -7.14 -11.71 15.51
C LEU A 170 -6.71 -12.36 16.83
N HIS A 171 -5.94 -13.44 16.77
CA HIS A 171 -5.39 -14.06 17.98
C HIS A 171 -4.09 -13.38 18.42
N GLY A 172 -3.37 -12.81 17.46
CA GLY A 172 -2.06 -12.21 17.66
C GLY A 172 -0.97 -13.27 17.85
N ARG A 173 0.26 -12.90 17.55
CA ARG A 173 1.44 -13.71 17.84
C ARG A 173 2.12 -13.17 19.08
N GLN A 174 2.52 -14.07 19.98
CA GLN A 174 3.38 -13.67 21.08
C GLN A 174 4.75 -13.33 20.51
N ALA A 175 5.09 -12.04 20.53
CA ALA A 175 6.43 -11.58 20.26
C ALA A 175 7.07 -11.21 21.60
N PRO A 176 8.24 -11.78 21.94
CA PRO A 176 8.94 -11.33 23.12
C PRO A 176 9.43 -9.89 22.89
N ILE A 177 9.29 -9.06 23.92
CA ILE A 177 9.94 -7.76 24.04
C ILE A 177 10.92 -7.87 25.18
N HIS A 178 12.18 -7.62 24.86
CA HIS A 178 13.24 -7.61 25.85
C HIS A 178 13.43 -6.20 26.40
N LEU A 179 12.90 -6.01 27.60
CA LEU A 179 13.17 -4.82 28.40
C LEU A 179 14.52 -4.99 29.12
N THR A 180 15.06 -3.86 29.59
CA THR A 180 16.20 -3.87 30.49
C THR A 180 15.87 -4.67 31.77
N GLY A 181 16.38 -5.90 31.89
CA GLY A 181 16.19 -6.74 33.08
C GLY A 181 14.91 -7.59 33.10
N ALA A 182 14.07 -7.54 32.06
CA ALA A 182 12.80 -8.27 32.02
C ALA A 182 12.41 -8.66 30.59
N ARG A 183 11.65 -9.75 30.47
CA ARG A 183 10.98 -10.13 29.23
C ARG A 183 9.49 -9.87 29.41
N LEU A 184 8.90 -9.16 28.46
CA LEU A 184 7.47 -8.97 28.33
C LEU A 184 7.03 -9.63 27.04
N ASP A 185 6.11 -10.59 27.09
CA ASP A 185 5.51 -11.11 25.86
C ASP A 185 4.34 -10.20 25.46
N GLU A 186 4.48 -9.51 24.33
CA GLU A 186 3.41 -8.70 23.75
C GLU A 186 2.71 -9.49 22.64
N ARG A 187 1.39 -9.35 22.52
CA ARG A 187 0.66 -9.89 21.38
C ARG A 187 0.73 -8.92 20.21
N VAL A 188 1.52 -9.28 19.21
CA VAL A 188 1.58 -8.56 17.94
C VAL A 188 0.48 -9.09 17.04
N HIS A 189 -0.54 -8.27 16.83
CA HIS A 189 -1.68 -8.57 15.96
C HIS A 189 -1.42 -8.20 14.48
N ARG A 190 -0.37 -7.41 14.20
CA ARG A 190 -0.03 -6.98 12.84
C ARG A 190 0.58 -8.13 12.05
N LYS A 191 0.00 -8.45 10.89
CA LYS A 191 0.55 -9.39 9.91
C LYS A 191 0.75 -8.69 8.58
N VAL A 192 1.83 -9.02 7.89
CA VAL A 192 2.12 -8.54 6.53
C VAL A 192 2.50 -9.73 5.68
N PHE A 193 1.87 -9.85 4.51
CA PHE A 193 2.25 -10.80 3.47
C PHE A 193 3.20 -10.09 2.52
N HIS A 194 4.43 -10.59 2.41
CA HIS A 194 5.47 -10.05 1.53
C HIS A 194 5.68 -10.98 0.34
N PHE A 195 5.40 -10.47 -0.85
CA PHE A 195 5.65 -11.14 -2.13
C PHE A 195 6.78 -10.41 -2.85
N ALA A 196 7.71 -11.14 -3.46
CA ALA A 196 8.81 -10.52 -4.19
C ALA A 196 9.08 -11.19 -5.53
N TYR A 197 9.58 -10.37 -6.45
CA TYR A 197 10.19 -10.74 -7.72
C TYR A 197 11.59 -10.10 -7.79
N ASP A 198 12.61 -10.88 -8.14
CA ASP A 198 14.00 -10.39 -8.18
C ASP A 198 14.75 -10.66 -9.49
N GLY A 199 14.08 -11.24 -10.49
CA GLY A 199 14.66 -11.60 -11.80
C GLY A 199 15.80 -12.65 -11.75
N ALA A 200 16.19 -13.09 -10.56
CA ALA A 200 17.37 -13.92 -10.32
C ALA A 200 17.05 -15.29 -9.72
N GLY A 201 15.80 -15.50 -9.28
CA GLY A 201 15.31 -16.81 -8.87
C GLY A 201 14.02 -16.78 -8.04
N ARG A 202 13.70 -15.66 -7.36
CA ARG A 202 12.44 -15.52 -6.62
C ARG A 202 11.38 -14.90 -7.52
N ASN A 203 10.27 -15.62 -7.69
CA ASN A 203 9.08 -15.12 -8.37
C ASN A 203 7.81 -15.60 -7.66
N ASP A 204 7.34 -14.81 -6.70
CA ASP A 204 6.10 -15.08 -5.98
C ASP A 204 4.83 -14.68 -6.77
N PHE A 205 4.97 -14.15 -7.99
CA PHE A 205 3.86 -13.74 -8.87
C PHE A 205 3.65 -14.68 -10.06
N GLY A 206 4.52 -15.66 -10.21
CA GLY A 206 4.44 -16.67 -11.25
C GLY A 206 3.34 -17.71 -11.02
N PRO A 207 3.11 -18.59 -12.02
CA PRO A 207 2.10 -19.63 -11.95
C PRO A 207 2.24 -20.51 -10.70
N GLY A 208 1.13 -20.82 -10.05
CA GLY A 208 1.04 -21.62 -8.83
C GLY A 208 0.91 -20.79 -7.55
N ASN A 209 1.28 -19.50 -7.55
CA ASN A 209 1.15 -18.63 -6.38
C ASN A 209 -0.17 -17.83 -6.35
N GLU A 210 -1.05 -17.95 -7.37
CA GLU A 210 -2.29 -17.19 -7.47
C GLU A 210 -3.22 -17.37 -6.28
N ALA A 211 -3.28 -18.59 -5.75
CA ALA A 211 -4.07 -18.92 -4.58
C ALA A 211 -3.61 -18.12 -3.35
N MET A 212 -2.30 -17.99 -3.15
CA MET A 212 -1.74 -17.23 -2.04
C MET A 212 -1.90 -15.71 -2.23
N LEU A 213 -1.77 -15.20 -3.46
CA LEU A 213 -2.05 -13.80 -3.78
C LEU A 213 -3.54 -13.47 -3.53
N ALA A 214 -4.45 -14.34 -3.96
CA ALA A 214 -5.88 -14.20 -3.72
C ALA A 214 -6.22 -14.30 -2.23
N PHE A 215 -5.53 -15.17 -1.49
CA PHE A 215 -5.66 -15.29 -0.04
C PHE A 215 -5.26 -13.98 0.65
N ALA A 216 -4.08 -13.43 0.35
CA ALA A 216 -3.64 -12.16 0.92
C ALA A 216 -4.60 -11.00 0.56
N ALA A 217 -5.02 -10.91 -0.71
CA ALA A 217 -6.01 -9.94 -1.18
C ALA A 217 -7.35 -10.05 -0.43
N ARG A 218 -7.78 -11.28 -0.13
CA ARG A 218 -9.02 -11.54 0.60
C ARG A 218 -8.90 -11.23 2.09
N CYS A 219 -7.80 -11.64 2.74
CA CYS A 219 -7.53 -11.34 4.15
C CYS A 219 -7.48 -9.84 4.39
N THR A 220 -6.73 -9.10 3.57
CA THR A 220 -6.59 -7.65 3.75
C THR A 220 -7.92 -6.93 3.62
N SER A 221 -8.87 -7.45 2.84
CA SER A 221 -10.18 -6.83 2.57
C SER A 221 -11.34 -7.48 3.35
N SER A 222 -11.03 -8.27 4.40
CA SER A 222 -12.01 -8.87 5.33
C SER A 222 -12.60 -7.84 6.29
N PHE A 223 -13.31 -6.83 5.76
CA PHE A 223 -13.91 -5.78 6.57
C PHE A 223 -15.00 -6.35 7.50
N PRO A 224 -15.00 -6.01 8.80
CA PRO A 224 -15.95 -6.55 9.79
C PRO A 224 -17.40 -6.42 9.38
N VAL A 225 -18.21 -7.42 9.74
CA VAL A 225 -19.64 -7.53 9.42
C VAL A 225 -19.90 -7.75 7.92
N ALA A 226 -19.15 -7.08 7.03
CA ALA A 226 -19.26 -7.26 5.59
C ALA A 226 -18.71 -8.62 5.16
N PHE A 227 -17.47 -8.93 5.49
CA PHE A 227 -16.81 -10.20 5.16
C PHE A 227 -16.27 -10.88 6.43
N PRO A 228 -16.29 -12.22 6.49
CA PRO A 228 -15.72 -12.92 7.64
C PRO A 228 -14.18 -12.89 7.56
N PRO A 229 -13.48 -12.97 8.70
CA PRO A 229 -12.05 -13.28 8.73
C PRO A 229 -11.78 -14.57 7.96
N MET A 230 -10.57 -14.71 7.42
CA MET A 230 -10.20 -15.86 6.60
C MET A 230 -9.04 -16.61 7.24
N ARG A 231 -9.15 -17.95 7.30
CA ARG A 231 -8.05 -18.87 7.64
C ARG A 231 -7.48 -19.48 6.38
N PHE A 232 -6.22 -19.87 6.43
CA PHE A 232 -5.61 -20.60 5.31
C PHE A 232 -6.35 -21.92 5.03
N ALA A 233 -6.83 -22.61 6.09
CA ALA A 233 -7.65 -23.81 5.96
C ALA A 233 -9.02 -23.58 5.28
N ASP A 234 -9.51 -22.35 5.18
CA ASP A 234 -10.77 -22.04 4.49
C ASP A 234 -10.60 -22.01 2.95
N MET A 235 -9.36 -22.02 2.44
CA MET A 235 -9.09 -22.15 1.00
C MET A 235 -9.52 -23.53 0.47
N PRO A 236 -9.96 -23.64 -0.79
CA PRO A 236 -10.20 -24.96 -1.41
C PRO A 236 -8.95 -25.84 -1.31
N ALA A 237 -9.10 -27.13 -1.01
CA ALA A 237 -7.96 -28.04 -0.83
C ALA A 237 -7.00 -28.07 -2.02
N ALA A 238 -7.51 -27.96 -3.25
CA ALA A 238 -6.70 -27.90 -4.48
C ALA A 238 -5.88 -26.60 -4.62
N ALA A 239 -6.19 -25.56 -3.83
CA ALA A 239 -5.51 -24.27 -3.81
C ALA A 239 -4.56 -24.13 -2.60
N GLN A 240 -4.50 -25.12 -1.71
CA GLN A 240 -3.59 -25.14 -0.58
C GLN A 240 -2.25 -25.77 -0.98
N ASP A 241 -1.16 -25.06 -0.75
CA ASP A 241 0.21 -25.55 -0.97
C ASP A 241 1.01 -25.42 0.33
N ALA A 242 1.73 -26.49 0.71
CA ALA A 242 2.59 -26.50 1.90
C ALA A 242 3.74 -25.48 1.79
N GLY A 243 4.21 -25.18 0.58
CA GLY A 243 5.23 -24.17 0.30
C GLY A 243 4.80 -22.74 0.67
N PHE A 244 3.51 -22.49 0.91
CA PHE A 244 3.01 -21.18 1.36
C PHE A 244 3.30 -20.89 2.83
N ALA A 245 3.74 -21.88 3.64
CA ALA A 245 4.14 -21.65 5.03
C ALA A 245 5.20 -20.54 5.20
N ARG A 246 6.01 -20.28 4.15
CA ARG A 246 6.99 -19.17 4.13
C ARG A 246 6.37 -17.78 4.28
N PHE A 247 5.12 -17.57 3.87
CA PHE A 247 4.44 -16.28 4.00
C PHE A 247 3.91 -16.02 5.42
N PHE A 248 3.97 -17.02 6.30
CA PHE A 248 3.48 -16.97 7.67
C PHE A 248 4.60 -16.92 8.71
N ASP A 249 5.80 -16.51 8.32
CA ASP A 249 6.99 -16.46 9.18
C ASP A 249 7.30 -17.82 9.84
N HIS A 250 7.00 -18.91 9.12
CA HIS A 250 7.17 -20.30 9.56
C HIS A 250 6.40 -20.68 10.83
N ASP A 251 5.32 -19.96 11.13
CA ASP A 251 4.40 -20.30 12.21
C ASP A 251 3.78 -21.70 11.96
N PRO A 252 3.95 -22.68 12.85
CA PRO A 252 3.46 -24.04 12.63
C PRO A 252 1.92 -24.12 12.64
N ASP A 253 1.25 -23.18 13.29
CA ASP A 253 -0.21 -23.16 13.47
C ASP A 253 -0.92 -22.26 12.45
N TYR A 254 -0.19 -21.78 11.43
CA TYR A 254 -0.69 -20.80 10.46
C TYR A 254 -2.00 -21.20 9.79
N ALA A 255 -2.23 -22.50 9.59
CA ALA A 255 -3.41 -23.04 8.94
C ALA A 255 -4.72 -22.62 9.63
N GLY A 256 -4.71 -22.55 10.96
CA GLY A 256 -5.88 -22.26 11.79
C GLY A 256 -6.05 -20.81 12.20
N ARG A 257 -5.08 -19.94 11.89
CA ARG A 257 -5.09 -18.53 12.30
C ARG A 257 -6.13 -17.71 11.54
N LEU A 258 -6.80 -16.80 12.24
CA LEU A 258 -7.86 -15.95 11.70
C LEU A 258 -7.29 -14.59 11.30
N PHE A 259 -7.29 -14.30 10.00
CA PHE A 259 -6.82 -13.03 9.46
C PHE A 259 -7.99 -12.15 9.02
N ALA A 260 -8.04 -10.94 9.56
CA ALA A 260 -8.98 -9.88 9.25
C ALA A 260 -8.31 -8.72 8.50
N ASP A 261 -9.12 -7.70 8.16
CA ASP A 261 -8.68 -6.52 7.41
C ASP A 261 -7.43 -5.86 8.03
N GLY A 262 -6.43 -5.54 7.21
CA GLY A 262 -5.21 -4.85 7.65
C GLY A 262 -5.48 -3.44 8.18
N GLY A 263 -6.58 -2.84 7.74
CA GLY A 263 -7.06 -1.54 8.14
C GLY A 263 -7.46 -1.45 9.61
N TYR A 264 -7.58 -2.56 10.35
CA TYR A 264 -7.70 -2.54 11.82
C TYR A 264 -6.52 -1.82 12.49
N LEU A 265 -5.31 -2.13 12.04
CA LEU A 265 -4.06 -1.71 12.67
C LEU A 265 -3.26 -0.76 11.79
N ASP A 266 -3.24 -0.99 10.48
CA ASP A 266 -2.38 -0.28 9.53
C ASP A 266 -3.12 0.01 8.21
N ASN A 267 -3.99 1.01 8.23
CA ASN A 267 -4.73 1.43 7.04
C ASN A 267 -3.90 2.21 6.02
N ARG A 268 -2.64 2.54 6.36
CA ARG A 268 -1.76 3.47 5.62
C ARG A 268 -0.32 2.93 5.66
N PRO A 269 0.00 1.90 4.88
CA PRO A 269 1.17 1.04 5.07
C PRO A 269 2.48 1.67 4.54
N PHE A 270 2.78 2.90 4.98
CA PHE A 270 3.92 3.70 4.51
C PHE A 270 5.27 3.08 4.89
N SER A 271 5.40 2.61 6.13
CA SER A 271 6.65 2.11 6.70
C SER A 271 7.37 1.04 5.86
N TYR A 272 6.64 0.16 5.17
CA TYR A 272 7.25 -0.86 4.31
C TYR A 272 7.86 -0.27 3.04
N ALA A 273 7.23 0.78 2.49
CA ALA A 273 7.77 1.48 1.35
C ALA A 273 8.99 2.32 1.75
N THR A 274 8.88 3.09 2.83
CA THR A 274 9.95 3.99 3.29
C THR A 274 11.19 3.23 3.75
N GLY A 275 11.05 2.08 4.40
CA GLY A 275 12.19 1.26 4.83
C GLY A 275 12.93 0.55 3.69
N LEU A 276 12.28 0.30 2.55
CA LEU A 276 12.94 -0.36 1.41
C LEU A 276 13.58 0.61 0.42
N ILE A 277 13.01 1.81 0.27
CA ILE A 277 13.50 2.86 -0.64
C ILE A 277 15.03 3.00 -0.63
N PRO A 278 15.69 3.14 0.54
CA PRO A 278 17.14 3.30 0.55
C PRO A 278 17.90 2.13 -0.06
N SER A 279 17.39 0.90 0.11
CA SER A 279 18.00 -0.33 -0.41
C SER A 279 17.70 -0.62 -1.89
N ARG A 280 16.92 0.23 -2.57
CA ARG A 280 16.40 0.04 -3.93
C ARG A 280 16.82 1.18 -4.87
N PRO A 281 18.11 1.29 -5.23
CA PRO A 281 18.55 2.40 -6.06
C PRO A 281 18.14 2.22 -7.52
N THR A 282 18.20 3.35 -8.25
CA THR A 282 17.93 3.37 -9.68
C THR A 282 18.99 2.61 -10.48
N THR A 283 18.53 1.81 -11.44
CA THR A 283 19.30 1.09 -12.45
C THR A 283 19.61 1.93 -13.68
N LEU A 284 19.16 3.19 -13.77
CA LEU A 284 19.59 4.23 -14.73
C LEU A 284 19.75 5.56 -13.95
N PRO A 285 20.44 6.60 -14.49
CA PRO A 285 20.43 7.91 -13.84
C PRO A 285 18.98 8.35 -13.67
N GLY A 286 18.58 8.68 -12.45
CA GLY A 286 17.15 8.70 -12.19
C GLY A 286 16.69 9.29 -10.87
N GLU A 287 15.38 9.45 -10.81
CA GLU A 287 14.69 10.08 -9.70
C GLU A 287 13.87 9.03 -8.94
N ARG A 288 13.77 9.21 -7.62
CA ARG A 288 12.95 8.38 -6.76
C ARG A 288 11.72 9.15 -6.32
N LYS A 289 10.54 8.57 -6.56
CA LYS A 289 9.24 9.18 -6.23
C LYS A 289 8.45 8.23 -5.33
N LEU A 290 7.82 8.74 -4.29
CA LEU A 290 6.82 8.03 -3.50
C LEU A 290 5.43 8.57 -3.88
N LEU A 291 4.58 7.70 -4.41
CA LEU A 291 3.20 8.03 -4.76
C LEU A 291 2.26 7.29 -3.80
N PHE A 292 1.43 8.03 -3.07
CA PHE A 292 0.41 7.41 -2.21
C PHE A 292 -1.01 7.77 -2.65
N ILE A 293 -1.89 6.78 -2.62
CA ILE A 293 -3.27 6.91 -3.07
C ILE A 293 -4.18 7.01 -1.84
N ASP A 294 -4.78 8.18 -1.67
CA ASP A 294 -5.71 8.50 -0.60
C ASP A 294 -7.13 8.68 -1.16
N PRO A 295 -7.98 7.64 -1.12
CA PRO A 295 -9.32 7.69 -1.67
C PRO A 295 -10.28 8.54 -0.81
N PHE A 296 -9.94 8.79 0.47
CA PHE A 296 -10.77 9.50 1.45
C PHE A 296 -10.01 10.65 2.08
N PRO A 297 -9.70 11.71 1.32
CA PRO A 297 -9.08 12.89 1.89
C PRO A 297 -10.04 13.53 2.89
N GLU A 298 -9.59 13.77 4.12
CA GLU A 298 -10.36 14.58 5.06
C GLU A 298 -10.49 16.00 4.50
N ALA A 299 -11.74 16.46 4.34
CA ALA A 299 -11.98 17.85 3.96
C ALA A 299 -11.57 18.74 5.14
N PRO A 300 -10.70 19.74 4.93
CA PRO A 300 -10.40 20.70 5.98
C PRO A 300 -11.70 21.37 6.43
N PRO A 301 -11.91 21.57 7.75
CA PRO A 301 -13.09 22.25 8.24
C PRO A 301 -13.14 23.67 7.64
N PRO A 302 -14.34 24.19 7.31
CA PRO A 302 -14.47 25.57 6.83
C PRO A 302 -13.87 26.54 7.85
N PRO A 303 -13.07 27.53 7.42
CA PRO A 303 -12.49 28.50 8.34
C PRO A 303 -13.59 29.22 9.13
N GLY A 304 -13.41 29.29 10.46
CA GLY A 304 -14.33 29.99 11.36
C GLY A 304 -15.47 29.16 11.96
N GLN A 305 -15.62 27.87 11.63
CA GLN A 305 -16.53 26.99 12.36
C GLN A 305 -15.85 26.40 13.61
N PRO A 306 -16.43 26.57 14.82
CA PRO A 306 -15.91 25.90 16.00
C PRO A 306 -16.03 24.38 15.83
N PRO A 307 -15.07 23.59 16.37
CA PRO A 307 -15.13 22.14 16.30
C PRO A 307 -16.44 21.65 16.90
N ARG A 308 -17.14 20.77 16.18
CA ARG A 308 -18.39 20.19 16.67
C ARG A 308 -18.09 19.37 17.94
N PRO A 309 -18.88 19.52 19.01
CA PRO A 309 -18.73 18.69 20.19
C PRO A 309 -18.94 17.22 19.81
N VAL A 310 -18.00 16.37 20.22
CA VAL A 310 -18.03 14.94 19.96
C VAL A 310 -18.88 14.28 21.05
N ASP A 311 -19.95 13.60 20.67
CA ASP A 311 -20.79 12.84 21.61
C ASP A 311 -20.00 11.64 22.17
N PHE A 312 -20.36 11.14 23.36
CA PHE A 312 -19.69 10.01 24.01
C PHE A 312 -19.63 8.77 23.12
N LEU A 313 -20.72 8.45 22.41
CA LEU A 313 -20.75 7.33 21.45
C LEU A 313 -19.82 7.57 20.26
N GLN A 314 -19.74 8.81 19.79
CA GLN A 314 -18.86 9.20 18.70
C GLN A 314 -17.40 9.22 19.13
N ASN A 315 -17.11 9.60 20.39
CA ASN A 315 -15.78 9.55 20.99
C ASN A 315 -15.32 8.09 21.17
N ALA A 316 -16.19 7.21 21.67
CA ALA A 316 -15.91 5.77 21.78
C ALA A 316 -15.67 5.15 20.40
N GLN A 317 -16.46 5.50 19.39
CA GLN A 317 -16.25 5.06 18.02
C GLN A 317 -14.92 5.59 17.44
N LEU A 318 -14.61 6.87 17.62
CA LEU A 318 -13.34 7.48 17.17
C LEU A 318 -12.12 6.88 17.87
N ALA A 319 -12.23 6.53 19.15
CA ALA A 319 -11.19 5.83 19.91
C ALA A 319 -10.98 4.38 19.42
N LEU A 320 -12.06 3.70 19.00
CA LEU A 320 -12.00 2.34 18.48
C LEU A 320 -11.57 2.25 17.00
N THR A 321 -11.77 3.31 16.20
CA THR A 321 -11.54 3.24 14.74
C THR A 321 -10.61 4.29 14.14
N GLY A 322 -10.27 5.39 14.83
CA GLY A 322 -9.70 6.58 14.19
C GLY A 322 -8.44 7.21 14.84
N LEU A 323 -8.37 7.31 16.16
CA LEU A 323 -7.35 8.12 16.84
C LEU A 323 -5.88 7.61 16.71
N PRO A 324 -5.56 6.31 16.71
CA PRO A 324 -4.18 5.83 16.59
C PRO A 324 -3.54 5.98 15.20
N ARG A 325 -4.31 6.32 14.15
CA ARG A 325 -3.91 6.13 12.74
C ARG A 325 -3.33 7.39 12.06
N TYR A 326 -3.57 8.58 12.63
CA TYR A 326 -3.09 9.85 12.06
C TYR A 326 -1.63 10.16 12.40
N GLU A 327 -1.13 9.68 13.53
CA GLU A 327 0.25 9.96 13.96
C GLU A 327 1.30 9.22 13.13
N VAL A 328 0.98 8.02 12.64
CA VAL A 328 1.93 7.10 11.98
C VAL A 328 2.51 7.66 10.67
N ILE A 329 1.69 8.15 9.73
CA ILE A 329 2.21 8.63 8.43
C ILE A 329 3.11 9.87 8.59
N ARG A 330 2.76 10.75 9.53
CA ARG A 330 3.50 12.00 9.72
C ARG A 330 4.95 11.69 10.04
N ASP A 331 5.19 10.65 10.84
CA ASP A 331 6.52 10.23 11.23
C ASP A 331 7.26 9.55 10.07
N ASP A 332 6.56 8.78 9.23
CA ASP A 332 7.10 8.20 7.99
C ASP A 332 7.53 9.28 6.97
N ILE A 333 6.68 10.27 6.69
CA ILE A 333 7.01 11.40 5.79
C ILE A 333 8.14 12.24 6.39
N ARG A 334 8.15 12.46 7.70
CA ARG A 334 9.26 13.14 8.39
C ARG A 334 10.56 12.36 8.28
N ALA A 335 10.52 11.02 8.25
CA ALA A 335 11.71 10.20 8.02
C ALA A 335 12.31 10.47 6.64
N ILE A 336 11.51 10.47 5.58
CA ILE A 336 11.95 10.86 4.22
C ILE A 336 12.48 12.29 4.20
N ALA A 337 11.78 13.24 4.83
CA ALA A 337 12.24 14.63 4.85
C ALA A 337 13.56 14.81 5.63
N ARG A 338 13.79 14.06 6.71
CA ARG A 338 15.08 14.02 7.44
C ARG A 338 16.19 13.46 6.55
N MET A 339 15.88 12.39 5.82
CA MET A 339 16.78 11.75 4.86
C MET A 339 17.22 12.73 3.76
N ASN A 340 16.26 13.36 3.07
CA ASN A 340 16.52 14.35 2.01
C ASN A 340 17.38 15.53 2.51
N ARG A 341 17.10 16.08 3.69
CA ARG A 341 17.91 17.17 4.27
C ARG A 341 19.36 16.74 4.56
N ARG A 342 19.58 15.47 4.93
CA ARG A 342 20.93 14.95 5.18
C ARG A 342 21.70 14.81 3.87
N LEU A 343 21.04 14.34 2.81
CA LEU A 343 21.60 14.27 1.44
C LEU A 343 21.94 15.65 0.88
N GLU A 344 21.00 16.61 0.96
CA GLU A 344 21.22 17.99 0.53
C GLU A 344 22.43 18.62 1.23
N ARG A 345 22.51 18.44 2.56
CA ARG A 345 23.65 18.93 3.35
C ARG A 345 24.96 18.27 2.92
N LEU A 346 24.97 16.96 2.69
CA LEU A 346 26.17 16.25 2.25
C LEU A 346 26.63 16.75 0.88
N GLY A 347 25.71 16.92 -0.08
CA GLY A 347 26.02 17.47 -1.40
C GLY A 347 26.59 18.88 -1.32
N ALA A 348 25.97 19.75 -0.52
CA ALA A 348 26.47 21.12 -0.30
C ALA A 348 27.87 21.14 0.35
N LEU A 349 28.15 20.23 1.29
CA LEU A 349 29.47 20.10 1.92
C LEU A 349 30.51 19.59 0.92
N GLN A 350 30.16 18.65 0.05
CA GLN A 350 31.08 18.14 -0.99
C GLN A 350 31.46 19.23 -2.00
N VAL A 351 30.51 20.05 -2.43
CA VAL A 351 30.78 21.19 -3.32
C VAL A 351 31.75 22.17 -2.65
N ARG A 352 31.45 22.57 -1.41
CA ARG A 352 32.34 23.46 -0.64
C ARG A 352 33.72 22.88 -0.42
N TRP A 353 33.81 21.59 -0.10
CA TRP A 353 35.09 20.89 0.07
C TRP A 353 35.93 20.94 -1.21
N ARG A 354 35.30 20.74 -2.38
CA ARG A 354 35.98 20.85 -3.68
C ARG A 354 36.46 22.28 -3.95
N GLU A 355 35.64 23.29 -3.64
CA GLU A 355 36.06 24.70 -3.73
C GLU A 355 37.26 25.01 -2.82
N ASP A 356 37.25 24.50 -1.59
CA ASP A 356 38.35 24.67 -0.63
C ASP A 356 39.63 23.97 -1.11
N GLN A 357 39.53 22.75 -1.66
CA GLN A 357 40.65 22.05 -2.29
C GLN A 357 41.26 22.88 -3.41
N ASN A 358 40.44 23.35 -4.36
CA ASN A 358 40.88 24.17 -5.48
C ASN A 358 41.60 25.44 -5.01
N ARG A 359 41.09 26.11 -3.96
CA ARG A 359 41.72 27.31 -3.39
C ARG A 359 43.06 27.02 -2.72
N VAL A 360 43.17 25.89 -2.01
CA VAL A 360 44.40 25.50 -1.32
C VAL A 360 45.48 25.11 -2.33
N GLU A 361 45.11 24.36 -3.37
CA GLU A 361 45.99 24.02 -4.50
C GLU A 361 46.44 25.27 -5.26
N ALA A 362 45.53 26.20 -5.54
CA ALA A 362 45.86 27.49 -6.15
C ALA A 362 46.83 28.34 -5.29
N ALA A 363 46.83 28.14 -3.97
CA ALA A 363 47.78 28.77 -3.06
C ALA A 363 49.14 28.05 -2.98
N GLY A 364 49.39 27.06 -3.86
CA GLY A 364 50.63 26.27 -3.90
C GLY A 364 50.78 25.31 -2.72
N ARG A 365 49.70 25.03 -1.98
CA ARG A 365 49.67 24.07 -0.88
C ARG A 365 48.94 22.82 -1.36
N GLU A 366 49.57 21.66 -1.27
CA GLU A 366 48.89 20.41 -1.65
C GLU A 366 48.02 19.89 -0.49
N MET A 367 46.72 19.68 -0.76
CA MET A 367 45.90 18.77 0.06
C MET A 367 46.14 17.33 -0.42
N ARG A 368 47.31 16.76 -0.14
CA ARG A 368 47.67 15.41 -0.61
C ARG A 368 46.67 14.36 -0.12
N GLN A 369 46.04 13.66 -1.08
CA GLN A 369 45.44 12.36 -0.81
C GLN A 369 46.58 11.36 -0.51
N ARG A 370 46.45 10.61 0.59
CA ARG A 370 47.52 9.71 1.03
C ARG A 370 47.46 8.41 0.24
N ARG A 371 48.61 7.85 -0.11
CA ARG A 371 48.63 6.59 -0.85
C ARG A 371 48.08 5.46 0.02
N LYS A 372 47.11 4.71 -0.50
CA LYS A 372 46.61 3.50 0.15
C LYS A 372 47.69 2.40 0.14
N PRO A 373 48.00 1.75 1.27
CA PRO A 373 48.91 0.61 1.31
C PRO A 373 48.42 -0.56 0.46
N ALA A 374 49.36 -1.31 -0.15
CA ALA A 374 49.04 -2.51 -0.92
C ALA A 374 48.68 -3.70 -0.02
N ASP A 375 49.28 -3.78 1.17
CA ASP A 375 49.18 -4.82 2.19
C ASP A 375 48.37 -4.34 3.41
N LEU A 376 47.30 -3.58 3.15
CA LEU A 376 46.44 -3.00 4.18
C LEU A 376 45.88 -4.04 5.17
N ASP A 377 45.69 -5.29 4.74
CA ASP A 377 45.18 -6.38 5.57
C ASP A 377 46.17 -6.85 6.65
N ARG A 378 47.45 -6.52 6.54
CA ARG A 378 48.47 -6.83 7.55
C ARG A 378 48.80 -5.66 8.46
N MET A 379 48.31 -4.46 8.12
CA MET A 379 48.58 -3.25 8.88
C MET A 379 47.54 -3.03 9.97
N ASP A 380 47.98 -2.58 11.13
CA ASP A 380 47.09 -2.16 12.21
C ASP A 380 46.85 -0.64 12.17
N LEU A 381 46.11 -0.10 13.15
CA LEU A 381 45.87 1.35 13.21
C LEU A 381 47.15 2.15 13.47
N ALA A 382 48.09 1.64 14.28
CA ALA A 382 49.34 2.33 14.57
C ALA A 382 50.21 2.45 13.31
N ASP A 383 50.30 1.39 12.50
CA ASP A 383 51.03 1.40 11.23
C ASP A 383 50.46 2.43 10.24
N LEU A 384 49.13 2.55 10.19
CA LEU A 384 48.45 3.50 9.30
C LEU A 384 48.60 4.94 9.76
N MET A 385 48.48 5.19 11.07
CA MET A 385 48.57 6.52 11.66
C MET A 385 50.00 7.04 11.76
N THR A 386 50.99 6.15 11.84
CA THR A 386 52.40 6.50 12.00
C THR A 386 53.20 6.15 10.74
N GLY A 387 54.53 6.29 10.82
CA GLY A 387 55.42 5.85 9.75
C GLY A 387 55.24 6.58 8.41
N ALA A 388 55.15 5.80 7.32
CA ALA A 388 55.19 6.28 5.94
C ALA A 388 53.83 6.73 5.38
N TYR A 389 52.71 6.31 5.99
CA TYR A 389 51.36 6.59 5.49
C TYR A 389 50.68 7.74 6.21
N GLN A 390 50.91 7.86 7.53
CA GLN A 390 50.53 8.99 8.38
C GLN A 390 49.05 9.36 8.39
N TYR A 391 48.10 8.45 8.18
CA TYR A 391 46.67 8.69 7.95
C TYR A 391 46.02 9.78 8.86
N PRO A 392 44.95 10.47 8.40
CA PRO A 392 44.36 11.61 9.11
C PRO A 392 43.98 11.28 10.56
N GLN A 393 44.03 12.26 11.47
CA GLN A 393 43.75 12.04 12.90
C GLN A 393 42.32 11.52 13.18
N ASN A 394 41.37 11.76 12.27
CA ASN A 394 40.00 11.24 12.35
C ASN A 394 39.85 9.80 11.81
N TYR A 395 40.88 9.22 11.19
CA TYR A 395 40.83 7.89 10.58
C TYR A 395 40.48 6.77 11.58
N PRO A 396 40.99 6.73 12.82
CA PRO A 396 40.61 5.68 13.79
C PRO A 396 39.11 5.64 14.06
N LEU A 397 38.44 6.80 14.12
CA LEU A 397 37.00 6.87 14.29
C LEU A 397 36.29 6.23 13.09
N TYR A 398 36.67 6.62 11.87
CA TYR A 398 36.14 6.00 10.65
C TYR A 398 36.37 4.48 10.60
N HIS A 399 37.58 4.02 10.95
CA HIS A 399 37.92 2.61 10.99
C HIS A 399 37.01 1.84 11.95
N HIS A 400 36.85 2.31 13.19
CA HIS A 400 35.98 1.67 14.16
C HIS A 400 34.50 1.70 13.73
N LEU A 401 34.01 2.80 13.13
CA LEU A 401 32.66 2.84 12.58
C LEU A 401 32.46 1.77 11.50
N ARG A 402 33.43 1.57 10.60
CA ARG A 402 33.37 0.48 9.61
C ARG A 402 33.40 -0.90 10.23
N VAL A 403 34.21 -1.10 11.27
CA VAL A 403 34.28 -2.38 11.99
C VAL A 403 32.94 -2.69 12.67
N TYR A 404 32.31 -1.71 13.34
CA TYR A 404 30.97 -1.87 13.91
C TYR A 404 29.91 -2.11 12.84
N GLY A 405 29.86 -1.28 11.80
CA GLY A 405 28.90 -1.43 10.69
C GLY A 405 29.02 -2.78 9.98
N THR A 406 30.25 -3.25 9.72
CA THR A 406 30.49 -4.56 9.12
C THR A 406 30.02 -5.69 10.03
N THR A 407 30.19 -5.56 11.35
CA THR A 407 29.71 -6.55 12.33
C THR A 407 28.19 -6.62 12.33
N ASP A 408 27.54 -5.47 12.22
CA ASP A 408 26.08 -5.34 12.20
C ASP A 408 25.50 -5.93 10.90
N GLY A 409 26.07 -5.58 9.75
CA GLY A 409 25.71 -6.16 8.46
C GLY A 409 25.90 -7.67 8.42
N LEU A 410 27.02 -8.17 8.95
CA LEU A 410 27.29 -9.62 9.05
C LEU A 410 26.26 -10.33 9.95
N SER A 411 25.81 -9.68 11.02
CA SER A 411 24.75 -10.21 11.88
C SER A 411 23.42 -10.37 11.15
N GLY A 412 23.06 -9.42 10.29
CA GLY A 412 21.87 -9.53 9.44
C GLY A 412 21.96 -10.69 8.44
N ILE A 413 23.12 -10.87 7.81
CA ILE A 413 23.40 -11.97 6.87
C ILE A 413 23.30 -13.33 7.60
N VAL A 414 23.92 -13.46 8.77
CA VAL A 414 23.88 -14.71 9.56
C VAL A 414 22.47 -14.99 10.09
N ALA A 415 21.72 -13.97 10.53
CA ALA A 415 20.33 -14.15 10.93
C ALA A 415 19.45 -14.64 9.76
N GLY A 416 19.63 -14.09 8.56
CA GLY A 416 18.94 -14.53 7.35
C GLY A 416 19.25 -15.98 6.96
N LEU A 417 20.53 -16.39 7.05
CA LEU A 417 20.94 -17.78 6.87
C LEU A 417 20.29 -18.71 7.91
N ALA A 418 20.12 -18.25 9.14
CA ALA A 418 19.42 -18.96 10.21
C ALA A 418 17.88 -18.92 10.08
N GLY A 419 17.32 -18.21 9.09
CA GLY A 419 15.87 -18.11 8.88
C GLY A 419 15.17 -17.12 9.80
N HIS A 420 15.91 -16.19 10.42
CA HIS A 420 15.35 -15.14 11.28
C HIS A 420 15.35 -13.77 10.58
N PRO A 421 14.33 -12.92 10.80
CA PRO A 421 14.36 -11.53 10.35
C PRO A 421 15.56 -10.76 10.95
N PRO A 422 16.18 -9.83 10.19
CA PRO A 422 17.36 -9.09 10.65
C PRO A 422 17.09 -8.20 11.87
N ASP A 423 15.84 -7.77 12.07
CA ASP A 423 15.42 -6.94 13.22
C ASP A 423 14.87 -7.79 14.39
N SER A 424 14.98 -9.11 14.32
CA SER A 424 14.51 -9.99 15.39
C SER A 424 15.44 -9.92 16.62
N ASP A 425 14.89 -10.23 17.80
CA ASP A 425 15.72 -10.31 19.00
C ASP A 425 16.80 -11.41 18.91
N VAL A 426 16.55 -12.45 18.13
CA VAL A 426 17.56 -13.48 17.84
C VAL A 426 18.72 -12.86 17.06
N ALA A 427 18.44 -12.02 16.06
CA ALA A 427 19.48 -11.28 15.34
C ALA A 427 20.27 -10.33 16.28
N LEU A 428 19.59 -9.66 17.22
CA LEU A 428 20.26 -8.83 18.24
C LEU A 428 21.18 -9.65 19.17
N TYR A 429 20.80 -10.89 19.49
CA TYR A 429 21.63 -11.80 20.28
C TYR A 429 22.81 -12.33 19.47
N LEU A 430 22.56 -12.80 18.23
CA LEU A 430 23.60 -13.23 17.29
C LEU A 430 24.65 -12.14 17.09
N ARG A 431 24.25 -10.87 17.03
CA ARG A 431 25.17 -9.72 16.98
C ARG A 431 26.19 -9.73 18.13
N GLN A 432 25.79 -10.12 19.34
CA GLN A 432 26.71 -10.20 20.48
C GLN A 432 27.70 -11.36 20.35
N ILE A 433 27.25 -12.51 19.85
CA ILE A 433 28.10 -13.67 19.57
C ILE A 433 29.11 -13.34 18.46
N LEU A 434 28.66 -12.72 17.37
CA LEU A 434 29.54 -12.29 16.27
C LEU A 434 30.53 -11.22 16.71
N ARG A 435 30.11 -10.29 17.57
CA ARG A 435 31.02 -9.32 18.18
C ARG A 435 32.10 -10.02 19.02
N ALA A 436 31.72 -11.00 19.83
CA ALA A 436 32.67 -11.78 20.62
C ALA A 436 33.65 -12.56 19.74
N TRP A 437 33.15 -13.20 18.68
CA TRP A 437 33.98 -13.86 17.66
C TRP A 437 34.97 -12.88 17.04
N ARG A 438 34.51 -11.70 16.60
CA ARG A 438 35.38 -10.69 15.99
C ARG A 438 36.48 -10.27 16.95
N ASP A 439 36.15 -9.93 18.19
CA ASP A 439 37.11 -9.40 19.16
C ASP A 439 38.15 -10.45 19.61
N ASP A 440 37.81 -11.74 19.51
CA ASP A 440 38.73 -12.86 19.81
C ASP A 440 39.63 -13.24 18.62
N ASN A 441 39.24 -12.93 17.38
CA ASN A 441 40.01 -13.28 16.17
C ASN A 441 40.73 -12.08 15.53
N PHE A 442 40.26 -10.86 15.76
CA PHE A 442 40.76 -9.64 15.14
C PHE A 442 41.09 -8.54 16.17
N SER A 443 42.03 -7.66 15.84
CA SER A 443 42.39 -6.53 16.69
C SER A 443 42.79 -5.29 15.90
N ALA A 444 42.39 -4.12 16.41
CA ALA A 444 42.78 -2.81 15.89
C ALA A 444 44.30 -2.55 15.96
N TYR A 445 45.00 -3.25 16.84
CA TYR A 445 46.45 -3.17 17.07
C TYR A 445 47.04 -4.57 17.06
N HIS A 446 48.30 -4.71 16.65
CA HIS A 446 48.99 -5.99 16.68
C HIS A 446 48.87 -6.67 18.04
N ALA A 447 48.35 -7.90 18.03
CA ALA A 447 48.19 -8.72 19.21
C ALA A 447 48.43 -10.19 18.89
N GLU A 448 49.09 -10.90 19.80
CA GLU A 448 49.42 -12.31 19.61
C GLU A 448 48.15 -13.15 19.38
N GLY A 449 48.20 -14.02 18.36
CA GLY A 449 47.10 -14.93 18.02
C GLY A 449 45.88 -14.28 17.35
N ARG A 450 45.93 -12.97 17.02
CA ARG A 450 44.84 -12.25 16.34
C ARG A 450 45.31 -11.58 15.06
N GLU A 451 44.44 -11.56 14.06
CA GLU A 451 44.68 -10.83 12.82
C GLU A 451 44.28 -9.35 12.96
N THR A 452 44.61 -8.51 11.99
CA THR A 452 44.22 -7.09 12.05
C THR A 452 42.73 -6.89 11.75
N GLU A 453 42.14 -5.83 12.30
CA GLU A 453 40.78 -5.42 11.92
C GLU A 453 40.69 -5.04 10.42
N ASN A 454 41.77 -4.65 9.77
CA ASN A 454 41.79 -4.45 8.31
C ASN A 454 41.63 -5.77 7.56
N ALA A 455 42.17 -6.89 8.06
CA ALA A 455 41.92 -8.21 7.49
C ALA A 455 40.44 -8.60 7.60
N PHE A 456 39.80 -8.28 8.74
CA PHE A 456 38.36 -8.46 8.93
C PHE A 456 37.55 -7.65 7.91
N LEU A 457 37.82 -6.35 7.78
CA LEU A 457 37.14 -5.47 6.81
C LEU A 457 37.38 -5.92 5.36
N SER A 458 38.56 -6.44 5.06
CA SER A 458 38.88 -6.94 3.72
C SER A 458 37.98 -8.10 3.31
N ARG A 459 37.66 -9.00 4.26
CA ARG A 459 36.85 -10.21 4.03
C ARG A 459 35.35 -10.00 4.16
N HIS A 460 34.89 -9.10 5.03
CA HIS A 460 33.48 -9.04 5.42
C HIS A 460 32.76 -7.72 5.10
N ASP A 461 33.48 -6.63 4.80
CA ASP A 461 32.87 -5.30 4.63
C ASP A 461 32.18 -5.14 3.27
N LEU A 462 31.02 -5.77 3.13
CA LEU A 462 30.15 -5.71 1.96
C LEU A 462 29.65 -4.28 1.71
N ASP A 463 29.28 -3.55 2.76
CA ASP A 463 28.71 -2.22 2.62
C ASP A 463 29.70 -1.22 2.02
N PHE A 464 30.99 -1.30 2.37
CA PHE A 464 32.01 -0.50 1.69
C PHE A 464 32.06 -0.81 0.20
N ARG A 465 31.94 -2.08 -0.21
CA ARG A 465 31.95 -2.46 -1.64
C ARG A 465 30.74 -1.90 -2.36
N LEU A 466 29.56 -1.98 -1.73
CA LEU A 466 28.32 -1.40 -2.26
C LEU A 466 28.45 0.12 -2.39
N ARG A 467 28.85 0.83 -1.34
CA ARG A 467 29.03 2.30 -1.38
C ARG A 467 30.04 2.72 -2.46
N ARG A 468 31.13 1.98 -2.64
CA ARG A 468 32.13 2.24 -3.70
C ARG A 468 31.53 2.17 -5.09
N LEU A 469 30.78 1.10 -5.38
CA LEU A 469 30.15 0.93 -6.69
C LEU A 469 29.03 1.94 -6.92
N ILE A 470 28.25 2.26 -5.89
CA ILE A 470 27.22 3.30 -5.97
C ILE A 470 27.86 4.67 -6.22
N HIS A 471 29.00 4.97 -5.59
CA HIS A 471 29.74 6.21 -5.81
C HIS A 471 30.31 6.31 -7.23
N LEU A 472 30.93 5.24 -7.73
CA LEU A 472 31.41 5.16 -9.11
C LEU A 472 30.25 5.35 -10.09
N ARG A 473 29.12 4.68 -9.85
CA ARG A 473 27.90 4.83 -10.64
C ARG A 473 27.38 6.27 -10.62
N ALA A 474 27.34 6.93 -9.47
CA ALA A 474 26.88 8.30 -9.38
C ALA A 474 27.76 9.27 -10.20
N HIS A 475 29.08 9.04 -10.27
CA HIS A 475 29.98 9.82 -11.14
C HIS A 475 29.75 9.52 -12.61
N LEU A 476 29.44 8.27 -12.95
CA LEU A 476 29.10 7.86 -14.30
C LEU A 476 27.76 8.48 -14.76
N ASP A 477 26.76 8.45 -13.87
CA ASP A 477 25.46 9.11 -14.06
C ASP A 477 25.66 10.63 -14.23
N GLU A 478 26.50 11.25 -13.40
CA GLU A 478 26.82 12.66 -13.52
C GLU A 478 27.56 13.01 -14.83
N ALA A 479 28.46 12.15 -15.30
CA ALA A 479 29.14 12.31 -16.59
C ALA A 479 28.15 12.19 -17.76
N LEU A 480 27.11 11.35 -17.63
CA LEU A 480 26.00 11.26 -18.58
C LEU A 480 25.10 12.51 -18.52
N ASP A 481 24.90 13.10 -17.33
CA ASP A 481 23.97 14.21 -17.07
C ASP A 481 24.56 15.61 -17.36
N ARG A 482 25.83 15.88 -17.01
CA ARG A 482 26.46 17.22 -17.07
C ARG A 482 26.75 17.76 -18.48
N ARG A 483 26.54 16.98 -19.54
CA ARG A 483 26.67 17.47 -20.93
C ARG A 483 25.75 18.66 -21.26
N GLU A 484 24.78 18.97 -20.41
CA GLU A 484 23.78 20.02 -20.67
C GLU A 484 23.93 21.32 -19.85
N ARG A 485 24.73 21.37 -18.77
CA ARG A 485 24.69 22.54 -17.85
C ARG A 485 25.73 23.64 -18.08
N ILE A 486 26.79 23.41 -18.83
CA ILE A 486 27.91 24.36 -18.90
C ILE A 486 28.42 24.52 -20.34
N GLN A 487 28.04 25.64 -20.97
CA GLN A 487 28.70 26.23 -22.15
C GLN A 487 29.95 27.05 -21.78
N GLY A 488 30.66 26.70 -20.69
CA GLY A 488 31.83 27.45 -20.26
C GLY A 488 32.39 27.00 -18.92
N GLU A 489 33.03 25.84 -18.90
CA GLU A 489 34.12 25.45 -17.97
C GLU A 489 34.60 24.06 -18.38
N GLU A 490 35.93 23.92 -18.49
CA GLU A 490 36.62 22.73 -18.98
C GLU A 490 36.45 21.53 -18.03
N VAL A 491 36.59 20.33 -18.60
CA VAL A 491 36.58 18.99 -17.96
C VAL A 491 35.20 18.33 -17.78
N ALA A 492 34.47 18.13 -18.88
CA ALA A 492 33.58 16.97 -19.00
C ALA A 492 34.34 15.84 -19.71
N LEU A 493 34.29 14.61 -19.18
CA LEU A 493 34.81 13.42 -19.87
C LEU A 493 34.11 13.29 -21.23
N HIS A 494 34.82 13.56 -22.34
CA HIS A 494 34.31 13.40 -23.70
C HIS A 494 34.28 11.93 -24.13
N LEU A 495 33.60 11.08 -23.37
CA LEU A 495 33.48 9.64 -23.64
C LEU A 495 32.24 9.32 -24.49
N PRO A 496 32.28 8.27 -25.35
CA PRO A 496 31.11 7.82 -26.09
C PRO A 496 29.96 7.37 -25.16
N PRO A 497 28.71 7.82 -25.38
CA PRO A 497 27.56 7.44 -24.54
C PRO A 497 27.35 5.92 -24.45
N ASP A 498 27.60 5.19 -25.54
CA ASP A 498 27.40 3.74 -25.56
C ASP A 498 28.39 3.00 -24.65
N LEU A 499 29.63 3.49 -24.57
CA LEU A 499 30.65 2.96 -23.67
C LEU A 499 30.26 3.21 -22.20
N LEU A 500 29.89 4.45 -21.88
CA LEU A 500 29.46 4.83 -20.53
C LEU A 500 28.25 4.00 -20.08
N ALA A 501 27.27 3.81 -20.94
CA ALA A 501 26.08 3.04 -20.62
C ALA A 501 26.38 1.53 -20.48
N SER A 502 27.27 0.96 -21.30
CA SER A 502 27.73 -0.43 -21.13
C SER A 502 28.47 -0.64 -19.80
N LEU A 503 29.37 0.28 -19.45
CA LEU A 503 30.09 0.26 -18.18
C LEU A 503 29.11 0.36 -16.99
N ARG A 504 28.07 1.19 -17.15
CA ARG A 504 27.03 1.38 -16.15
C ARG A 504 26.23 0.10 -15.93
N ASP A 505 25.80 -0.56 -17.01
CA ASP A 505 25.10 -1.85 -16.96
C ASP A 505 25.96 -2.90 -16.24
N ARG A 506 27.27 -2.88 -16.47
CA ARG A 506 28.20 -3.75 -15.75
C ARG A 506 28.26 -3.46 -14.26
N ILE A 507 28.33 -2.19 -13.86
CA ILE A 507 28.32 -1.79 -12.44
C ILE A 507 27.01 -2.23 -11.77
N GLU A 508 25.87 -2.11 -12.44
CA GLU A 508 24.58 -2.58 -11.91
C GLU A 508 24.52 -4.09 -11.73
N GLN A 509 25.08 -4.86 -12.66
CA GLN A 509 25.21 -6.32 -12.51
C GLN A 509 26.05 -6.67 -11.28
N GLU A 510 27.20 -6.03 -11.09
CA GLU A 510 28.06 -6.24 -9.92
C GLU A 510 27.37 -5.83 -8.61
N LEU A 511 26.64 -4.70 -8.60
CA LEU A 511 25.83 -4.28 -7.46
C LEU A 511 24.74 -5.31 -7.13
N ALA A 512 24.06 -5.86 -8.14
CA ALA A 512 23.04 -6.88 -7.94
C ALA A 512 23.63 -8.16 -7.32
N GLU A 513 24.76 -8.65 -7.84
CA GLU A 513 25.44 -9.83 -7.28
C GLU A 513 25.89 -9.60 -5.83
N LEU A 514 26.48 -8.44 -5.52
CA LEU A 514 26.90 -8.12 -4.15
C LEU A 514 25.69 -7.96 -3.20
N ARG A 515 24.57 -7.40 -3.66
CA ARG A 515 23.34 -7.30 -2.84
C ARG A 515 22.74 -8.66 -2.51
N ARG A 516 22.89 -9.67 -3.37
CA ARG A 516 22.45 -11.05 -3.07
C ARG A 516 23.19 -11.62 -1.86
N LEU A 517 24.47 -11.28 -1.69
CA LEU A 517 25.24 -11.67 -0.50
C LEU A 517 24.69 -11.06 0.80
N ALA A 518 24.04 -9.89 0.72
CA ALA A 518 23.43 -9.23 1.86
C ALA A 518 22.08 -9.87 2.29
N ARG A 519 21.45 -10.66 1.41
CA ARG A 519 20.15 -11.32 1.67
C ARG A 519 20.21 -12.80 1.28
N PRO A 520 21.05 -13.60 1.95
CA PRO A 520 21.18 -15.01 1.63
C PRO A 520 19.87 -15.76 1.98
N ALA A 521 19.53 -16.77 1.18
CA ALA A 521 18.45 -17.68 1.51
C ALA A 521 18.89 -18.65 2.60
N SER A 522 17.99 -19.06 3.50
CA SER A 522 18.30 -20.03 4.57
C SER A 522 18.79 -21.38 4.04
N SER A 523 18.38 -21.77 2.82
CA SER A 523 18.90 -22.96 2.14
C SER A 523 20.41 -22.90 1.86
N GLN A 524 21.00 -21.71 1.78
CA GLN A 524 22.44 -21.52 1.56
C GLN A 524 23.26 -21.77 2.83
N ALA A 525 22.66 -21.87 4.01
CA ALA A 525 23.37 -22.17 5.25
C ALA A 525 24.13 -23.50 5.20
N GLN A 526 23.64 -24.45 4.40
CA GLN A 526 24.27 -25.76 4.20
C GLN A 526 25.63 -25.68 3.48
N ALA A 527 25.93 -24.55 2.81
CA ALA A 527 27.24 -24.30 2.24
C ALA A 527 28.29 -23.94 3.31
N LEU A 528 27.86 -23.52 4.51
CA LEU A 528 28.74 -23.11 5.61
C LEU A 528 28.93 -24.23 6.65
N LEU A 529 27.84 -24.90 7.01
CA LEU A 529 27.81 -25.98 8.01
C LEU A 529 26.92 -27.13 7.53
N ALA A 530 27.23 -28.36 7.93
CA ALA A 530 26.34 -29.49 7.66
C ALA A 530 25.00 -29.31 8.40
N GLY A 531 23.90 -29.86 7.87
CA GLY A 531 22.57 -29.71 8.48
C GLY A 531 22.50 -30.10 9.97
N ALA A 532 23.23 -31.15 10.38
CA ALA A 532 23.34 -31.56 11.78
C ALA A 532 24.12 -30.56 12.64
N GLU A 533 25.14 -29.90 12.08
CA GLU A 533 25.92 -28.84 12.76
C GLU A 533 25.07 -27.58 12.92
N ILE A 534 24.28 -27.21 11.92
CA ILE A 534 23.33 -26.08 11.98
C ILE A 534 22.32 -26.31 13.11
N GLY A 535 21.63 -27.46 13.11
CA GLY A 535 20.65 -27.77 14.14
C GLY A 535 21.25 -27.81 15.55
N ARG A 536 22.52 -28.24 15.67
CA ARG A 536 23.23 -28.22 16.95
C ARG A 536 23.58 -26.80 17.40
N LEU A 537 24.12 -25.97 16.51
CA LEU A 537 24.44 -24.58 16.80
C LEU A 537 23.19 -23.80 17.21
N ASP A 538 22.09 -23.99 16.49
CA ASP A 538 20.79 -23.38 16.80
C ASP A 538 20.28 -23.79 18.18
N GLY A 539 20.34 -25.09 18.51
CA GLY A 539 19.97 -25.59 19.84
C GLY A 539 20.80 -24.98 20.97
N LEU A 540 22.12 -24.86 20.78
CA LEU A 540 23.04 -24.28 21.77
C LEU A 540 22.79 -22.77 21.97
N ILE A 541 22.61 -22.03 20.87
CA ILE A 541 22.32 -20.59 20.90
C ILE A 541 20.96 -20.33 21.55
N SER A 542 19.94 -21.09 21.17
CA SER A 542 18.58 -20.97 21.69
C SER A 542 18.48 -21.29 23.18
N ALA A 543 19.29 -22.22 23.70
CA ALA A 543 19.32 -22.56 25.12
C ALA A 543 19.79 -21.38 26.00
N GLU A 544 20.79 -20.63 25.54
CA GLU A 544 21.38 -19.53 26.29
C GLU A 544 20.70 -18.17 26.04
N TYR A 545 19.97 -18.05 24.92
CA TYR A 545 19.32 -16.82 24.49
C TYR A 545 18.53 -16.11 25.61
N SER A 546 17.64 -16.84 26.31
CA SER A 546 16.82 -16.24 27.36
C SER A 546 17.63 -15.75 28.55
N ALA A 547 18.73 -16.43 28.89
CA ALA A 547 19.60 -16.05 29.99
C ALA A 547 20.36 -14.76 29.65
N VAL A 548 20.87 -14.64 28.43
CA VAL A 548 21.58 -13.44 27.97
C VAL A 548 20.63 -12.25 27.88
N MET A 549 19.47 -12.41 27.28
CA MET A 549 18.56 -11.28 27.04
C MET A 549 17.90 -10.74 28.30
N LYS A 550 17.91 -11.50 29.42
CA LYS A 550 17.50 -11.01 30.75
C LYS A 550 18.48 -10.02 31.37
N LEU A 551 19.72 -9.93 30.88
CA LEU A 551 20.72 -9.02 31.44
C LEU A 551 20.37 -7.56 31.13
N ALA A 552 20.63 -6.69 32.10
CA ALA A 552 20.15 -5.31 32.08
C ALA A 552 20.94 -4.43 31.11
N THR A 553 22.27 -4.57 31.07
CA THR A 553 23.11 -3.70 30.23
C THR A 553 23.63 -4.44 29.00
N LEU A 554 23.84 -3.70 27.91
CA LEU A 554 24.49 -4.22 26.70
C LEU A 554 25.87 -4.82 27.00
N ASP A 555 26.60 -4.22 27.94
CA ASP A 555 27.90 -4.72 28.39
C ASP A 555 27.80 -6.08 29.11
N GLN A 556 26.82 -6.26 29.98
CA GLN A 556 26.57 -7.57 30.61
C GLN A 556 26.19 -8.63 29.57
N ARG A 557 25.32 -8.28 28.61
CA ARG A 557 24.93 -9.16 27.50
C ARG A 557 26.13 -9.58 26.68
N TYR A 558 26.98 -8.63 26.30
CA TYR A 558 28.19 -8.89 25.54
C TYR A 558 29.18 -9.77 26.32
N ARG A 559 29.44 -9.48 27.61
CA ARG A 559 30.31 -10.32 28.45
C ARG A 559 29.82 -11.76 28.52
N LYS A 560 28.51 -11.95 28.72
CA LYS A 560 27.92 -13.29 28.74
C LYS A 560 27.97 -13.99 27.39
N ALA A 561 27.66 -13.28 26.30
CA ALA A 561 27.79 -13.80 24.94
C ALA A 561 29.23 -14.21 24.63
N ARG A 562 30.24 -13.48 25.13
CA ARG A 562 31.64 -13.84 24.98
C ARG A 562 32.03 -15.10 25.75
N GLU A 563 31.51 -15.30 26.96
CA GLU A 563 31.65 -16.58 27.68
C GLU A 563 31.06 -17.75 26.89
N ILE A 564 29.84 -17.56 26.36
CA ILE A 564 29.11 -18.57 25.59
C ILE A 564 29.85 -18.91 24.29
N TYR A 565 30.26 -17.89 23.53
CA TYR A 565 31.06 -18.07 22.33
C TYR A 565 32.33 -18.85 22.60
N ARG A 566 33.03 -18.59 23.71
CA ARG A 566 34.26 -19.28 24.11
C ARG A 566 34.07 -20.72 24.59
N SER A 567 32.83 -21.20 24.69
CA SER A 567 32.61 -22.65 24.87
C SER A 567 33.19 -23.41 23.68
N THR A 568 33.78 -24.58 23.95
CA THR A 568 34.53 -25.35 22.93
C THR A 568 33.69 -25.67 21.70
N GLU A 569 32.40 -25.98 21.88
CA GLU A 569 31.51 -26.39 20.79
C GLU A 569 30.98 -25.21 19.97
N ILE A 570 30.52 -24.13 20.62
CA ILE A 570 30.03 -22.94 19.89
C ILE A 570 31.17 -22.28 19.15
N LYS A 571 32.35 -22.13 19.77
CA LYS A 571 33.52 -21.55 19.12
C LYS A 571 33.88 -22.28 17.83
N ALA A 572 33.98 -23.61 17.88
CA ALA A 572 34.36 -24.40 16.72
C ALA A 572 33.38 -24.25 15.56
N LEU A 573 32.06 -24.25 15.84
CA LEU A 573 31.02 -24.11 14.82
C LEU A 573 30.96 -22.70 14.24
N VAL A 574 31.01 -21.67 15.09
CA VAL A 574 30.98 -20.26 14.67
C VAL A 574 32.24 -19.90 13.88
N ASP A 575 33.42 -20.31 14.34
CA ASP A 575 34.69 -20.07 13.64
C ASP A 575 34.68 -20.72 12.26
N LYS A 576 34.23 -21.97 12.17
CA LYS A 576 34.12 -22.71 10.90
C LYS A 576 33.20 -21.98 9.92
N ALA A 577 31.99 -21.62 10.37
CA ALA A 577 31.00 -20.95 9.54
C ALA A 577 31.48 -19.57 9.05
N LEU A 578 32.02 -18.75 9.95
CA LEU A 578 32.43 -17.39 9.62
C LEU A 578 33.75 -17.35 8.84
N ALA A 579 34.67 -18.29 9.06
CA ALA A 579 35.85 -18.43 8.20
C ALA A 579 35.45 -18.78 6.77
N ARG A 580 34.51 -19.71 6.58
CA ARG A 580 34.01 -20.07 5.25
C ARG A 580 33.28 -18.90 4.59
N LEU A 581 32.36 -18.27 5.30
CA LEU A 581 31.62 -17.11 4.80
C LEU A 581 32.56 -15.97 4.40
N GLY A 582 33.57 -15.67 5.22
CA GLY A 582 34.59 -14.66 4.91
C GLY A 582 35.44 -14.99 3.70
N GLN A 583 35.74 -16.27 3.43
CA GLN A 583 36.43 -16.70 2.21
C GLN A 583 35.56 -16.49 0.97
N ASP A 584 34.29 -16.91 1.03
CA ASP A 584 33.34 -16.79 -0.06
C ASP A 584 33.07 -15.30 -0.39
N MET A 585 32.87 -14.46 0.63
CA MET A 585 32.72 -13.01 0.48
C MET A 585 33.98 -12.35 -0.10
N ARG A 586 35.17 -12.68 0.42
CA ARG A 586 36.43 -12.12 -0.10
C ARG A 586 36.63 -12.47 -1.57
N ALA A 587 36.37 -13.73 -1.95
CA ALA A 587 36.47 -14.17 -3.34
C ALA A 587 35.51 -13.40 -4.25
N ALA A 588 34.27 -13.17 -3.80
CA ALA A 588 33.30 -12.36 -4.53
C ALA A 588 33.76 -10.89 -4.68
N PHE A 589 34.33 -10.30 -3.62
CA PHE A 589 34.83 -8.92 -3.65
C PHE A 589 36.01 -8.74 -4.58
N ASP A 590 36.98 -9.66 -4.54
CA ASP A 590 38.16 -9.63 -5.39
C ASP A 590 37.76 -9.84 -6.85
N ALA A 591 36.86 -10.78 -7.13
CA ALA A 591 36.33 -11.02 -8.47
C ALA A 591 35.58 -9.80 -9.03
N SER A 592 34.71 -9.18 -8.22
CA SER A 592 34.00 -7.95 -8.62
C SER A 592 34.97 -6.81 -8.90
N SER A 593 35.96 -6.60 -8.01
CA SER A 593 36.95 -5.54 -8.21
C SER A 593 37.87 -5.78 -9.41
N ALA A 594 38.23 -7.02 -9.71
CA ALA A 594 39.04 -7.35 -10.88
C ALA A 594 38.27 -7.04 -12.17
N ARG A 595 36.97 -7.37 -12.22
CA ARG A 595 36.12 -7.10 -13.39
C ARG A 595 35.93 -5.61 -13.61
N ILE A 596 35.60 -4.83 -12.58
CA ILE A 596 35.48 -3.37 -12.69
C ILE A 596 36.79 -2.72 -13.15
N ARG A 597 37.93 -3.12 -12.57
CA ARG A 597 39.23 -2.59 -13.00
C ARG A 597 39.57 -2.94 -14.45
N ALA A 598 39.20 -4.14 -14.90
CA ALA A 598 39.42 -4.55 -16.30
C ALA A 598 38.60 -3.68 -17.27
N GLU A 599 37.35 -3.37 -16.94
CA GLU A 599 36.49 -2.48 -17.74
C GLU A 599 37.01 -1.04 -17.76
N LEU A 600 37.63 -0.58 -16.67
CA LEU A 600 38.19 0.77 -16.53
C LEU A 600 39.66 0.90 -16.95
N ALA A 601 40.26 -0.15 -17.53
CA ALA A 601 41.70 -0.18 -17.83
C ALA A 601 42.11 0.71 -19.03
N ALA A 602 41.15 1.14 -19.85
CA ALA A 602 41.42 2.00 -20.98
C ALA A 602 41.91 3.40 -20.52
N PRO A 603 42.92 4.01 -21.16
CA PRO A 603 43.46 5.31 -20.74
C PRO A 603 42.40 6.42 -20.64
N GLU A 604 41.38 6.36 -21.48
CA GLU A 604 40.28 7.34 -21.54
C GLU A 604 39.34 7.24 -20.32
N LEU A 605 39.32 6.08 -19.64
CA LEU A 605 38.53 5.81 -18.44
C LEU A 605 39.33 6.03 -17.15
N GLN A 606 40.60 6.46 -17.25
CA GLN A 606 41.46 6.68 -16.09
C GLN A 606 40.82 7.57 -15.00
N PRO A 607 40.11 8.68 -15.32
CA PRO A 607 39.46 9.47 -14.28
C PRO A 607 38.37 8.71 -13.51
N LEU A 608 37.66 7.76 -14.15
CA LEU A 608 36.70 6.89 -13.47
C LEU A 608 37.38 5.80 -12.65
N LEU A 609 38.54 5.30 -13.10
CA LEU A 609 39.38 4.40 -12.32
C LEU A 609 39.90 5.10 -11.06
N ASP A 610 40.32 6.36 -11.17
CA ASP A 610 40.76 7.18 -10.04
C ASP A 610 39.61 7.37 -9.02
N VAL A 611 38.39 7.69 -9.49
CA VAL A 611 37.18 7.74 -8.64
C VAL A 611 36.96 6.42 -7.89
N TYR A 612 37.13 5.28 -8.57
CA TYR A 612 36.96 3.96 -7.95
C TYR A 612 38.05 3.64 -6.92
N ASP A 613 39.30 4.01 -7.20
CA ASP A 613 40.46 3.72 -6.36
C ASP A 613 40.56 4.63 -5.14
N ASP A 614 40.25 5.92 -5.33
CA ASP A 614 40.28 6.95 -4.30
C ASP A 614 39.00 6.97 -3.45
N PHE A 615 38.01 6.14 -3.77
CA PHE A 615 36.77 6.01 -2.97
C PHE A 615 37.06 5.78 -1.49
N HIS A 616 38.16 5.11 -1.14
CA HIS A 616 38.56 4.95 0.26
C HIS A 616 38.62 6.28 1.01
N TRP A 617 39.21 7.32 0.41
CA TRP A 617 39.33 8.65 1.02
C TRP A 617 38.03 9.43 0.99
N HIS A 618 37.23 9.23 -0.06
CA HIS A 618 35.87 9.75 -0.09
C HIS A 618 35.06 9.21 1.09
N ASP A 619 35.11 7.90 1.34
CA ASP A 619 34.37 7.22 2.41
C ASP A 619 34.88 7.64 3.81
N VAL A 620 36.19 7.87 3.98
CA VAL A 620 36.76 8.44 5.23
C VAL A 620 36.11 9.77 5.61
N MET A 621 35.80 10.60 4.61
CA MET A 621 35.23 11.93 4.82
C MET A 621 33.70 11.91 4.93
N THR A 622 33.02 11.02 4.21
CA THR A 622 31.55 11.03 4.10
C THR A 622 30.86 10.03 5.01
N TYR A 623 31.42 8.85 5.22
CA TYR A 623 30.79 7.78 5.99
C TYR A 623 30.48 8.17 7.45
N PRO A 624 31.34 8.89 8.20
CA PRO A 624 30.99 9.35 9.54
C PRO A 624 29.75 10.27 9.57
N PHE A 625 29.46 10.99 8.48
CA PHE A 625 28.25 11.79 8.34
C PHE A 625 27.05 10.99 7.87
N LEU A 626 27.21 9.74 7.46
CA LEU A 626 26.17 8.83 6.98
C LEU A 626 25.89 7.69 7.97
N GLU A 627 26.76 7.46 8.94
CA GLU A 627 26.58 6.42 9.96
C GLU A 627 25.26 6.64 10.73
N GLY A 628 24.56 5.54 11.01
CA GLY A 628 23.22 5.53 11.59
C GLY A 628 22.10 6.04 10.68
N SER A 629 22.38 6.37 9.40
CA SER A 629 21.31 6.54 8.39
C SER A 629 21.21 5.34 7.48
N GLU A 630 19.98 4.95 7.16
CA GLU A 630 19.67 3.91 6.17
C GLU A 630 20.03 4.31 4.74
N LEU A 631 20.68 5.47 4.54
CA LEU A 631 21.01 6.10 3.26
C LEU A 631 21.97 5.24 2.42
N GLN A 632 21.40 4.31 1.65
CA GLN A 632 22.03 3.71 0.47
C GLN A 632 21.59 4.40 -0.84
N GLU A 633 20.62 5.31 -0.76
CA GLU A 633 20.12 6.08 -1.90
C GLU A 633 20.70 7.49 -1.90
N HIS A 634 21.31 7.89 -3.01
CA HIS A 634 21.97 9.19 -3.18
C HIS A 634 21.05 10.25 -3.80
N SER A 635 19.80 9.89 -4.10
CA SER A 635 18.82 10.75 -4.76
C SER A 635 17.72 11.17 -3.78
N GLN A 636 17.31 12.43 -3.87
CA GLN A 636 16.18 12.94 -3.11
C GLN A 636 14.90 12.17 -3.47
N VAL A 637 14.10 11.83 -2.46
CA VAL A 637 12.80 11.19 -2.66
C VAL A 637 11.70 12.24 -2.60
N GLU A 638 10.96 12.40 -3.68
CA GLU A 638 9.81 13.31 -3.74
C GLU A 638 8.50 12.58 -3.45
N VAL A 639 7.61 13.18 -2.67
CA VAL A 639 6.38 12.54 -2.19
C VAL A 639 5.16 13.19 -2.82
N PHE A 640 4.29 12.39 -3.42
CA PHE A 640 3.07 12.83 -4.12
C PHE A 640 1.84 12.08 -3.61
N ARG A 641 0.72 12.80 -3.51
CA ARG A 641 -0.60 12.22 -3.25
C ARG A 641 -1.39 12.06 -4.56
N VAL A 642 -2.18 11.00 -4.63
CA VAL A 642 -3.29 10.85 -5.58
C VAL A 642 -4.58 10.77 -4.78
N SER A 643 -5.48 11.71 -4.99
CA SER A 643 -6.74 11.78 -4.26
C SER A 643 -7.83 12.47 -5.08
N PRO A 644 -9.11 12.15 -4.87
CA PRO A 644 -10.21 12.88 -5.52
C PRO A 644 -10.18 14.39 -5.25
N ALA A 645 -9.60 14.81 -4.13
CA ALA A 645 -9.44 16.22 -3.76
C ALA A 645 -8.29 16.93 -4.50
N ASP A 646 -7.36 16.18 -5.10
CA ASP A 646 -6.20 16.74 -5.81
C ASP A 646 -6.48 16.97 -7.31
N SER A 647 -7.72 16.73 -7.76
CA SER A 647 -8.15 16.82 -9.15
C SER A 647 -8.34 18.26 -9.61
N GLY A 648 -7.65 18.66 -10.67
CA GLY A 648 -7.83 19.96 -11.32
C GLY A 648 -9.18 20.10 -12.02
N LEU A 649 -9.80 19.00 -12.47
CA LEU A 649 -11.12 19.02 -13.12
C LEU A 649 -12.26 19.23 -12.11
N ASN A 650 -12.24 18.48 -11.01
CA ASN A 650 -13.22 18.61 -9.93
C ASN A 650 -12.63 18.12 -8.59
N PRO A 651 -12.29 19.04 -7.67
CA PRO A 651 -11.70 18.67 -6.37
C PRO A 651 -12.74 18.23 -5.34
N ARG A 652 -14.04 18.19 -5.67
CA ARG A 652 -15.09 17.79 -4.71
C ARG A 652 -15.09 16.26 -4.57
N PRO A 653 -14.87 15.69 -3.37
CA PRO A 653 -14.90 14.24 -3.18
C PRO A 653 -16.24 13.61 -3.61
N GLY A 654 -17.35 14.32 -3.40
CA GLY A 654 -18.70 13.87 -3.76
C GLY A 654 -18.95 13.57 -5.25
N LYS A 655 -17.99 13.90 -6.12
CA LYS A 655 -17.98 13.47 -7.53
C LYS A 655 -17.99 11.94 -7.65
N LEU A 656 -17.35 11.25 -6.72
CA LEU A 656 -17.34 9.79 -6.69
C LEU A 656 -18.71 9.25 -6.24
N ALA A 657 -19.20 8.26 -6.97
CA ALA A 657 -20.43 7.56 -6.68
C ALA A 657 -20.26 6.60 -5.49
N GLY A 658 -19.08 6.00 -5.34
CA GLY A 658 -18.75 5.07 -4.28
C GLY A 658 -18.85 5.63 -2.86
N ILE A 659 -18.69 6.95 -2.68
CA ILE A 659 -18.83 7.60 -1.37
C ILE A 659 -20.26 7.51 -0.82
N ALA A 660 -21.26 7.32 -1.68
CA ALA A 660 -22.64 7.14 -1.25
C ALA A 660 -22.78 5.93 -0.30
N VAL A 661 -23.79 5.99 0.58
CA VAL A 661 -24.09 4.91 1.55
C VAL A 661 -22.86 4.57 2.40
N GLY A 662 -22.11 5.59 2.85
CA GLY A 662 -20.96 5.41 3.73
C GLY A 662 -19.84 4.59 3.10
N ALA A 663 -19.43 4.93 1.87
CA ALA A 663 -18.37 4.24 1.11
C ALA A 663 -18.71 2.83 0.58
N PHE A 664 -20.00 2.52 0.41
CA PHE A 664 -20.47 1.26 -0.20
C PHE A 664 -21.15 1.45 -1.56
N GLY A 665 -21.30 2.68 -2.04
CA GLY A 665 -22.04 3.00 -3.25
C GLY A 665 -21.57 2.23 -4.48
N GLY A 666 -20.25 1.97 -4.58
CA GLY A 666 -19.67 1.27 -5.72
C GLY A 666 -20.22 -0.14 -5.93
N PHE A 667 -20.69 -0.81 -4.87
CA PHE A 667 -21.25 -2.16 -5.00
C PHE A 667 -22.69 -2.18 -5.50
N LEU A 668 -23.37 -1.02 -5.51
CA LEU A 668 -24.81 -0.95 -5.74
C LEU A 668 -25.23 -0.77 -7.20
N ASN A 669 -24.35 -0.29 -8.07
CA ASN A 669 -24.73 0.01 -9.44
C ASN A 669 -23.52 -0.08 -10.37
N ARG A 670 -23.71 -0.72 -11.53
CA ARG A 670 -22.64 -0.89 -12.53
C ARG A 670 -22.13 0.44 -13.08
N ASP A 671 -23.03 1.35 -13.46
CA ASP A 671 -22.67 2.67 -14.02
C ASP A 671 -21.89 3.50 -13.00
N TRP A 672 -22.20 3.37 -11.70
CA TRP A 672 -21.43 3.98 -10.62
C TRP A 672 -20.00 3.44 -10.54
N ARG A 673 -19.80 2.13 -10.79
CA ARG A 673 -18.46 1.53 -10.83
C ARG A 673 -17.65 2.03 -12.01
N GLU A 674 -18.26 2.04 -13.19
CA GLU A 674 -17.61 2.54 -14.41
C GLU A 674 -17.24 4.03 -14.27
N HIS A 675 -18.11 4.82 -13.65
CA HIS A 675 -17.85 6.23 -13.34
C HIS A 675 -16.68 6.44 -12.38
N ASP A 676 -16.61 5.67 -11.28
CA ASP A 676 -15.52 5.79 -10.31
C ASP A 676 -14.18 5.32 -10.90
N ILE A 677 -14.16 4.27 -11.73
CA ILE A 677 -12.96 3.84 -12.46
C ILE A 677 -12.46 4.95 -13.37
N LEU A 678 -13.36 5.58 -14.15
CA LEU A 678 -13.00 6.70 -15.02
C LEU A 678 -12.40 7.87 -14.23
N TRP A 679 -13.01 8.27 -13.11
CA TRP A 679 -12.41 9.29 -12.25
C TRP A 679 -11.04 8.88 -11.71
N GLY A 680 -10.86 7.60 -11.38
CA GLY A 680 -9.56 7.03 -11.01
C GLY A 680 -8.52 7.20 -12.11
N ARG A 681 -8.89 6.92 -13.37
CA ARG A 681 -8.00 7.11 -14.52
C ARG A 681 -7.66 8.59 -14.74
N LEU A 682 -8.66 9.48 -14.71
CA LEU A 682 -8.47 10.93 -14.94
C LEU A 682 -7.59 11.57 -13.85
N ASP A 683 -7.90 11.32 -12.59
CA ASP A 683 -7.14 11.86 -11.45
C ASP A 683 -5.75 11.20 -11.37
N GLY A 684 -5.67 9.89 -11.63
CA GLY A 684 -4.39 9.16 -11.66
C GLY A 684 -3.44 9.71 -12.72
N ALA A 685 -3.91 9.89 -13.95
CA ALA A 685 -3.13 10.45 -15.05
C ALA A 685 -2.60 11.86 -14.74
N GLU A 686 -3.45 12.74 -14.22
CA GLU A 686 -3.06 14.10 -13.81
C GLU A 686 -1.93 14.08 -12.79
N ARG A 687 -2.08 13.24 -11.75
CA ARG A 687 -1.12 13.15 -10.66
C ARG A 687 0.18 12.47 -11.08
N ILE A 688 0.13 11.49 -11.99
CA ILE A 688 1.31 10.86 -12.61
C ILE A 688 2.10 11.89 -13.41
N VAL A 689 1.47 12.66 -14.29
CA VAL A 689 2.15 13.71 -15.08
C VAL A 689 2.80 14.73 -14.15
N ALA A 690 2.10 15.16 -13.11
CA ALA A 690 2.64 16.11 -12.15
C ALA A 690 3.84 15.56 -11.34
N ALA A 691 3.91 14.24 -11.11
CA ALA A 691 5.04 13.58 -10.45
C ALA A 691 6.24 13.38 -11.40
N LEU A 692 5.97 13.10 -12.68
CA LEU A 692 6.99 12.93 -13.72
C LEU A 692 7.64 14.26 -14.15
N MET A 693 6.90 15.36 -14.06
CA MET A 693 7.33 16.71 -14.49
C MET A 693 7.43 17.67 -13.30
N SER A 694 7.86 17.20 -12.11
CA SER A 694 7.78 17.99 -10.88
C SER A 694 8.64 19.26 -10.86
N ASP A 695 9.68 19.31 -11.69
CA ASP A 695 10.57 20.45 -11.92
C ASP A 695 10.07 21.42 -13.00
N ARG A 696 8.99 21.08 -13.73
CA ARG A 696 8.46 21.88 -14.84
C ARG A 696 7.34 22.83 -14.43
N PRO A 697 7.19 23.99 -15.10
CA PRO A 697 6.10 24.91 -14.85
C PRO A 697 4.71 24.26 -15.02
N GLU A 698 3.73 24.74 -14.25
CA GLU A 698 2.35 24.25 -14.31
C GLU A 698 1.72 24.37 -15.71
N ALA A 699 2.06 25.42 -16.46
CA ALA A 699 1.57 25.61 -17.83
C ALA A 699 2.00 24.46 -18.77
N GLU A 700 3.25 24.00 -18.68
CA GLU A 700 3.77 22.89 -19.49
C GLU A 700 3.12 21.56 -19.08
N ARG A 701 3.01 21.31 -17.77
CA ARG A 701 2.33 20.12 -17.24
C ARG A 701 0.87 20.04 -17.67
N SER A 702 0.16 21.17 -17.68
CA SER A 702 -1.27 21.22 -18.01
C SER A 702 -1.57 20.76 -19.43
N VAL A 703 -0.65 20.98 -20.38
CA VAL A 703 -0.79 20.51 -21.76
C VAL A 703 -0.81 18.98 -21.81
N TRP A 704 0.15 18.33 -21.14
CA TRP A 704 0.23 16.88 -21.04
C TRP A 704 -0.96 16.27 -20.29
N VAL A 705 -1.38 16.91 -19.19
CA VAL A 705 -2.58 16.49 -18.43
C VAL A 705 -3.81 16.54 -19.32
N GLN A 706 -4.02 17.65 -20.04
CA GLN A 706 -5.17 17.82 -20.91
C GLN A 706 -5.17 16.79 -22.05
N GLU A 707 -4.00 16.53 -22.66
CA GLU A 707 -3.87 15.54 -23.71
C GLU A 707 -4.22 14.12 -23.21
N MET A 708 -3.69 13.75 -22.04
CA MET A 708 -3.94 12.44 -21.44
C MET A 708 -5.42 12.28 -21.05
N GLN A 709 -6.01 13.28 -20.39
CA GLN A 709 -7.43 13.26 -20.02
C GLN A 709 -8.32 13.17 -21.25
N ASN A 710 -8.03 13.93 -22.32
CA ASN A 710 -8.76 13.82 -23.57
C ASN A 710 -8.65 12.42 -24.18
N GLN A 711 -7.46 11.81 -24.16
CA GLN A 711 -7.27 10.46 -24.67
C GLN A 711 -8.02 9.41 -23.85
N ILE A 712 -8.03 9.51 -22.53
CA ILE A 712 -8.83 8.64 -21.65
C ILE A 712 -10.32 8.77 -21.99
N LEU A 713 -10.81 10.00 -22.19
CA LEU A 713 -12.21 10.23 -22.56
C LEU A 713 -12.54 9.64 -23.95
N ARG A 714 -11.62 9.70 -24.93
CA ARG A 714 -11.79 9.02 -26.23
C ARG A 714 -11.85 7.50 -26.09
N GLU A 715 -10.96 6.91 -25.29
CA GLU A 715 -10.96 5.46 -25.05
C GLU A 715 -12.26 5.00 -24.39
N GLU A 716 -12.80 5.82 -23.48
CA GLU A 716 -13.97 5.43 -22.69
C GLU A 716 -15.31 5.77 -23.36
N TYR A 717 -15.37 6.81 -24.22
CA TYR A 717 -16.61 7.30 -24.87
C TYR A 717 -16.57 7.35 -26.40
N GLY A 718 -15.49 6.92 -27.05
CA GLY A 718 -15.35 6.89 -28.51
C GLY A 718 -16.27 5.88 -29.23
N GLU A 719 -16.11 5.76 -30.55
CA GLU A 719 -17.05 5.04 -31.42
C GLU A 719 -17.21 3.55 -31.10
N GLU A 720 -16.12 2.80 -30.88
CA GLU A 720 -16.16 1.35 -30.66
C GLU A 720 -16.61 0.92 -29.25
N ALA A 721 -16.10 1.55 -28.18
CA ALA A 721 -16.35 1.13 -26.79
C ALA A 721 -17.45 1.96 -26.08
N GLY A 722 -17.74 3.16 -26.56
CA GLY A 722 -18.49 4.18 -25.84
C GLY A 722 -20.01 4.14 -26.00
N GLN A 723 -20.59 3.32 -26.89
CA GLN A 723 -22.04 3.36 -27.17
C GLN A 723 -22.90 3.11 -25.92
N ALA A 724 -22.60 2.05 -25.16
CA ALA A 724 -23.32 1.73 -23.92
C ALA A 724 -23.17 2.82 -22.84
N ARG A 725 -21.98 3.42 -22.74
CA ARG A 725 -21.68 4.48 -21.76
C ARG A 725 -22.29 5.82 -22.13
N ARG A 726 -22.25 6.20 -23.40
CA ARG A 726 -22.97 7.36 -23.94
C ARG A 726 -24.47 7.20 -23.72
N LEU A 727 -25.01 6.00 -23.89
CA LEU A 727 -26.42 5.71 -23.57
C LEU A 727 -26.72 5.84 -22.07
N ALA A 728 -25.84 5.35 -21.19
CA ALA A 728 -25.98 5.52 -19.74
C ALA A 728 -25.91 7.00 -19.32
N LEU A 729 -24.99 7.76 -19.93
CA LEU A 729 -24.85 9.20 -19.76
C LEU A 729 -26.09 9.96 -20.24
N LEU A 730 -26.60 9.62 -21.43
CA LEU A 730 -27.81 10.20 -22.01
C LEU A 730 -29.04 9.94 -21.11
N LYS A 731 -29.17 8.73 -20.56
CA LYS A 731 -30.21 8.40 -19.58
C LYS A 731 -30.11 9.27 -18.33
N ALA A 732 -28.90 9.54 -17.83
CA ALA A 732 -28.67 10.46 -16.71
C ALA A 732 -29.05 11.90 -17.05
N LYS A 733 -28.73 12.34 -18.26
CA LYS A 733 -28.96 13.68 -18.79
C LYS A 733 -30.43 13.99 -19.13
N LEU A 734 -31.24 13.00 -19.53
CA LEU A 734 -32.68 13.15 -19.81
C LEU A 734 -33.52 13.71 -18.63
N ARG A 735 -32.94 13.83 -17.43
CA ARG A 735 -33.59 14.38 -16.24
C ARG A 735 -32.99 15.70 -15.75
N ASP A 736 -31.97 16.23 -16.43
CA ASP A 736 -31.30 17.48 -16.05
C ASP A 736 -31.71 18.61 -17.00
N ALA A 737 -32.43 19.62 -16.48
CA ALA A 737 -33.01 20.72 -17.25
C ALA A 737 -31.98 21.80 -17.68
N ARG A 738 -30.67 21.57 -17.48
CA ARG A 738 -29.61 22.57 -17.69
C ARG A 738 -28.67 22.26 -18.86
N ILE A 739 -28.99 21.25 -19.66
CA ILE A 739 -28.13 20.82 -20.76
C ILE A 739 -28.49 21.62 -22.01
N ASP A 740 -27.44 22.04 -22.69
CA ASP A 740 -27.48 22.68 -24.00
C ASP A 740 -28.08 21.71 -25.05
N GLU A 741 -29.06 22.17 -25.84
CA GLU A 741 -29.83 21.34 -26.77
C GLU A 741 -28.92 20.63 -27.79
N ASP A 742 -27.90 21.31 -28.29
CA ASP A 742 -26.95 20.75 -29.26
C ASP A 742 -26.10 19.62 -28.66
N ALA A 743 -25.63 19.77 -27.41
CA ALA A 743 -24.84 18.75 -26.74
C ALA A 743 -25.69 17.51 -26.39
N PHE A 744 -26.99 17.71 -26.19
CA PHE A 744 -27.95 16.62 -26.01
C PHE A 744 -28.19 15.87 -27.32
N GLU A 745 -28.40 16.58 -28.43
CA GLU A 745 -28.56 15.99 -29.76
C GLU A 745 -27.32 15.20 -30.21
N GLU A 746 -26.12 15.75 -30.03
CA GLU A 746 -24.86 15.04 -30.34
C GLU A 746 -24.69 13.77 -29.50
N THR A 747 -24.90 13.86 -28.18
CA THR A 747 -24.80 12.70 -27.28
C THR A 747 -25.85 11.63 -27.63
N ALA A 748 -27.06 12.04 -28.04
CA ALA A 748 -28.13 11.15 -28.46
C ALA A 748 -27.85 10.48 -29.80
N ALA A 749 -27.43 11.24 -30.82
CA ALA A 749 -27.08 10.74 -32.15
C ALA A 749 -25.93 9.72 -32.07
N GLN A 750 -24.91 10.02 -31.27
CA GLN A 750 -23.78 9.14 -31.01
C GLN A 750 -24.16 7.88 -30.21
N ALA A 751 -25.01 8.00 -29.18
CA ALA A 751 -25.48 6.86 -28.39
C ALA A 751 -26.39 5.90 -29.18
N LEU A 752 -27.10 6.41 -30.18
CA LEU A 752 -28.00 5.64 -31.05
C LEU A 752 -27.28 5.08 -32.30
N GLY A 753 -25.99 5.37 -32.49
CA GLY A 753 -25.20 4.85 -33.61
C GLY A 753 -25.63 5.41 -34.98
N VAL A 754 -26.04 6.68 -35.04
CA VAL A 754 -26.38 7.36 -36.30
C VAL A 754 -25.13 7.45 -37.19
N LYS A 755 -25.25 7.10 -38.48
CA LYS A 755 -24.12 6.88 -39.41
C LYS A 755 -23.27 8.12 -39.77
N ASP A 756 -23.58 9.31 -39.25
CA ASP A 756 -22.88 10.57 -39.51
C ASP A 756 -22.83 11.48 -38.26
N ALA A 757 -22.72 10.90 -37.06
CA ALA A 757 -22.64 11.70 -35.84
C ALA A 757 -21.32 12.50 -35.80
N ALA A 758 -21.39 13.80 -35.48
CA ALA A 758 -20.20 14.65 -35.33
C ALA A 758 -19.22 14.05 -34.31
N GLU A 759 -17.90 14.23 -34.50
CA GLU A 759 -16.89 13.79 -33.52
C GLU A 759 -17.17 14.42 -32.14
N LEU A 760 -16.96 13.64 -31.06
CA LEU A 760 -17.19 14.11 -29.69
C LEU A 760 -16.26 15.30 -29.37
N ASP A 761 -16.82 16.50 -29.17
CA ASP A 761 -16.06 17.64 -28.64
C ASP A 761 -15.63 17.36 -27.20
N LEU A 762 -14.40 16.89 -27.03
CA LEU A 762 -13.83 16.49 -25.74
C LEU A 762 -13.70 17.65 -24.76
N ARG A 763 -13.49 18.89 -25.25
CA ARG A 763 -13.39 20.06 -24.37
C ARG A 763 -14.75 20.38 -23.76
N ARG A 764 -15.79 20.42 -24.59
CA ARG A 764 -17.17 20.64 -24.13
C ARG A 764 -17.65 19.46 -23.27
N PHE A 765 -17.35 18.23 -23.67
CA PHE A 765 -17.69 17.02 -22.93
C PHE A 765 -17.05 16.99 -21.55
N GLY A 766 -15.74 17.24 -21.43
CA GLY A 766 -15.05 17.28 -20.14
C GLY A 766 -15.60 18.38 -19.22
N ALA A 767 -15.89 19.56 -19.79
CA ALA A 767 -16.51 20.66 -19.05
C ALA A 767 -17.91 20.32 -18.50
N HIS A 768 -18.65 19.43 -19.17
CA HIS A 768 -19.96 18.96 -18.72
C HIS A 768 -19.87 17.74 -17.79
N TYR A 769 -18.94 16.82 -18.06
CA TYR A 769 -18.77 15.60 -17.29
C TYR A 769 -18.31 15.88 -15.85
N LYS A 770 -17.55 16.97 -15.64
CA LYS A 770 -17.04 17.34 -14.31
C LYS A 770 -18.10 17.42 -13.21
N ASP A 771 -19.33 17.82 -13.57
CA ASP A 771 -20.45 18.00 -12.63
C ASP A 771 -21.49 16.87 -12.72
N LEU A 772 -21.26 15.89 -13.60
CA LEU A 772 -22.22 14.83 -13.88
C LEU A 772 -22.00 13.61 -12.99
N LYS A 773 -23.10 13.03 -12.50
CA LYS A 773 -23.11 11.79 -11.73
C LYS A 773 -24.15 10.82 -12.33
N PRO A 774 -23.80 9.54 -12.58
CA PRO A 774 -24.74 8.59 -13.17
C PRO A 774 -25.94 8.33 -12.25
N ILE A 775 -27.07 7.93 -12.86
CA ILE A 775 -28.29 7.60 -12.10
C ILE A 775 -28.00 6.41 -11.19
N GLY A 776 -28.41 6.54 -9.92
CA GLY A 776 -28.31 5.47 -8.95
C GLY A 776 -29.23 4.28 -9.21
N PRO A 777 -29.09 3.22 -8.40
CA PRO A 777 -29.92 2.03 -8.50
C PRO A 777 -31.42 2.34 -8.36
N ARG A 778 -32.27 1.54 -9.00
CA ARG A 778 -33.73 1.76 -9.01
C ARG A 778 -34.33 1.36 -7.66
N PRO A 779 -35.43 2.01 -7.22
CA PRO A 779 -36.07 1.67 -5.94
C PRO A 779 -36.39 0.17 -5.73
N PRO A 780 -36.85 -0.60 -6.75
CA PRO A 780 -37.08 -2.04 -6.58
C PRO A 780 -35.80 -2.85 -6.33
N GLU A 781 -34.66 -2.45 -6.94
CA GLU A 781 -33.36 -3.12 -6.75
C GLU A 781 -32.85 -2.89 -5.33
N ILE A 782 -32.90 -1.64 -4.87
CA ILE A 782 -32.56 -1.28 -3.49
C ILE A 782 -33.43 -2.07 -2.50
N ALA A 783 -34.75 -2.14 -2.73
CA ALA A 783 -35.66 -2.89 -1.88
C ALA A 783 -35.33 -4.39 -1.86
N GLY A 784 -34.98 -4.97 -3.02
CA GLY A 784 -34.54 -6.35 -3.14
C GLY A 784 -33.28 -6.64 -2.32
N TRP A 785 -32.23 -5.83 -2.48
CA TRP A 785 -30.99 -6.02 -1.71
C TRP A 785 -31.19 -5.79 -0.22
N SER A 786 -31.89 -4.72 0.18
CA SER A 786 -32.17 -4.45 1.59
C SER A 786 -32.96 -5.59 2.26
N SER A 787 -33.95 -6.17 1.57
CA SER A 787 -34.70 -7.32 2.09
C SER A 787 -33.80 -8.54 2.29
N ARG A 788 -32.91 -8.82 1.33
CA ARG A 788 -31.97 -9.94 1.40
C ARG A 788 -30.92 -9.72 2.50
N SER A 789 -30.34 -8.52 2.58
CA SER A 789 -29.41 -8.12 3.64
C SER A 789 -30.02 -8.24 5.04
N MET A 790 -31.27 -7.82 5.23
CA MET A 790 -31.95 -7.94 6.53
C MET A 790 -32.25 -9.39 6.90
N ALA A 791 -32.56 -10.24 5.93
CA ALA A 791 -32.71 -11.68 6.18
C ALA A 791 -31.38 -12.32 6.62
N ILE A 792 -30.26 -11.90 6.02
CA ILE A 792 -28.92 -12.35 6.41
C ILE A 792 -28.57 -11.85 7.82
N LEU A 793 -28.77 -10.56 8.11
CA LEU A 793 -28.53 -9.99 9.44
C LEU A 793 -29.38 -10.67 10.52
N SER A 794 -30.63 -11.03 10.23
CA SER A 794 -31.45 -11.81 11.16
C SER A 794 -30.81 -13.16 11.47
N ARG A 795 -30.37 -13.90 10.44
CA ARG A 795 -29.66 -15.17 10.64
C ARG A 795 -28.37 -15.01 11.43
N MET A 796 -27.59 -13.96 11.16
CA MET A 796 -26.38 -13.66 11.93
C MET A 796 -26.67 -13.44 13.42
N ILE A 797 -27.78 -12.76 13.76
CA ILE A 797 -28.20 -12.56 15.15
C ILE A 797 -28.67 -13.87 15.79
N ASP A 798 -29.40 -14.69 15.02
CA ASP A 798 -29.87 -16.01 15.49
C ASP A 798 -28.70 -16.96 15.75
N ASP A 799 -27.68 -16.93 14.91
CA ASP A 799 -26.47 -17.77 14.96
C ASP A 799 -25.42 -17.29 15.98
N LEU A 800 -25.66 -16.18 16.70
CA LEU A 800 -24.73 -15.70 17.73
C LEU A 800 -24.60 -16.72 18.88
N PRO A 801 -23.37 -17.08 19.30
CA PRO A 801 -23.15 -18.03 20.39
C PRO A 801 -23.64 -17.47 21.73
N ASP A 802 -24.25 -18.33 22.56
CA ASP A 802 -24.75 -17.99 23.90
C ASP A 802 -23.64 -17.48 24.84
N ASP A 803 -22.41 -17.93 24.61
CA ASP A 803 -21.25 -17.66 25.46
C ASP A 803 -20.51 -16.34 25.11
N GLY A 804 -20.96 -15.63 24.07
CA GLY A 804 -20.32 -14.43 23.52
C GLY A 804 -20.89 -13.11 24.06
N ILE A 805 -21.05 -12.11 23.19
CA ILE A 805 -21.58 -10.77 23.54
C ILE A 805 -22.97 -10.84 24.21
N LEU A 806 -23.73 -11.91 23.95
CA LEU A 806 -25.05 -12.14 24.53
C LEU A 806 -25.02 -12.33 26.05
N ARG A 807 -23.89 -12.72 26.66
CA ARG A 807 -23.73 -12.81 28.12
C ARG A 807 -23.72 -11.45 28.82
N LEU A 808 -23.34 -10.37 28.11
CA LEU A 808 -23.46 -8.99 28.61
C LEU A 808 -24.93 -8.56 28.74
N PHE A 809 -25.83 -9.26 28.05
CA PHE A 809 -27.27 -9.04 28.11
C PHE A 809 -27.89 -10.16 28.97
N GLY A 810 -28.80 -9.82 29.90
CA GLY A 810 -29.49 -10.85 30.69
C GLY A 810 -30.23 -11.85 29.78
N SER A 811 -30.50 -13.07 30.26
CA SER A 811 -31.13 -14.14 29.46
C SER A 811 -32.39 -13.70 28.71
N ARG A 812 -33.25 -12.90 29.35
CA ARG A 812 -34.46 -12.31 28.73
C ARG A 812 -34.14 -11.31 27.60
N ALA A 813 -33.08 -10.53 27.71
CA ALA A 813 -32.67 -9.58 26.69
C ALA A 813 -32.00 -10.27 25.50
N ALA A 814 -31.24 -11.34 25.72
CA ALA A 814 -30.71 -12.19 24.66
C ALA A 814 -31.83 -12.89 23.87
N THR A 815 -32.85 -13.44 24.56
CA THR A 815 -34.05 -13.99 23.91
C THR A 815 -34.85 -12.92 23.18
N ALA A 816 -34.96 -11.70 23.73
CA ALA A 816 -35.63 -10.57 23.08
C ALA A 816 -34.87 -10.06 21.83
N LEU A 817 -33.54 -10.09 21.82
CA LEU A 817 -32.71 -9.77 20.66
C LEU A 817 -32.91 -10.79 19.52
N ARG A 818 -32.91 -12.09 19.83
CA ARG A 818 -33.23 -13.15 18.86
C ARG A 818 -34.67 -13.08 18.36
N ALA A 819 -35.66 -12.88 19.25
CA ALA A 819 -37.05 -12.66 18.86
C ALA A 819 -37.26 -11.37 18.05
N GLY A 820 -36.46 -10.34 18.33
CA GLY A 820 -36.45 -9.06 17.61
C GLY A 820 -35.96 -9.18 16.16
N GLY A 821 -35.01 -10.07 15.87
CA GLY A 821 -34.54 -10.36 14.50
C GLY A 821 -35.68 -10.80 13.57
N GLY A 822 -36.54 -11.69 14.06
CA GLY A 822 -37.74 -12.14 13.36
C GLY A 822 -38.74 -11.02 13.07
N LEU A 823 -38.97 -10.12 14.03
CA LEU A 823 -39.87 -8.97 13.88
C LEU A 823 -39.32 -7.88 12.94
N ILE A 824 -38.01 -7.63 12.96
CA ILE A 824 -37.32 -6.68 12.07
C ILE A 824 -37.46 -7.13 10.60
N SER A 825 -37.35 -8.43 10.32
CA SER A 825 -37.55 -8.98 8.96
C SER A 825 -38.99 -8.84 8.43
N GLY A 826 -39.98 -8.87 9.34
CA GLY A 826 -41.40 -8.66 9.03
C GLY A 826 -41.74 -7.19 8.83
N PHE A 827 -41.23 -6.31 9.69
CA PHE A 827 -41.47 -4.87 9.64
C PHE A 827 -40.74 -4.19 8.47
N ALA A 828 -39.55 -4.68 8.09
CA ALA A 828 -38.79 -4.17 6.95
C ALA A 828 -39.49 -4.42 5.60
N ARG A 829 -40.19 -5.55 5.44
CA ARG A 829 -41.03 -5.82 4.25
C ARG A 829 -42.19 -4.81 4.11
N PHE A 830 -42.64 -4.26 5.24
CA PHE A 830 -43.79 -3.37 5.33
C PHE A 830 -43.44 -1.88 5.16
N ALA A 831 -42.27 -1.43 5.64
CA ALA A 831 -41.92 -0.01 5.73
C ALA A 831 -41.19 0.58 4.49
N MET A 832 -40.80 -0.24 3.50
CA MET A 832 -39.90 0.18 2.41
C MET A 832 -40.61 0.94 1.26
N PRO A 833 -40.10 2.10 0.81
CA PRO A 833 -40.67 2.88 -0.29
C PRO A 833 -40.80 2.05 -1.59
N GLY A 834 -42.01 1.92 -2.14
CA GLY A 834 -42.26 1.21 -3.40
C GLY A 834 -42.43 -0.31 -3.29
N SER A 835 -42.48 -0.89 -2.08
CA SER A 835 -42.84 -2.31 -1.93
C SER A 835 -44.33 -2.54 -2.20
N TYR A 836 -44.69 -3.70 -2.76
CA TYR A 836 -46.08 -4.11 -2.96
C TYR A 836 -46.91 -3.98 -1.67
N TRP A 837 -46.32 -4.39 -0.54
CA TRP A 837 -46.93 -4.32 0.78
C TRP A 837 -47.09 -2.89 1.29
N ARG A 838 -46.18 -1.96 0.96
CA ARG A 838 -46.36 -0.54 1.27
C ARG A 838 -47.44 0.10 0.43
N MET A 839 -47.53 -0.22 -0.86
CA MET A 839 -48.63 0.26 -1.71
C MET A 839 -49.98 -0.26 -1.23
N LEU A 840 -50.04 -1.52 -0.79
CA LEU A 840 -51.23 -2.09 -0.17
C LEU A 840 -51.54 -1.43 1.18
N ALA A 841 -50.52 -1.20 2.02
CA ALA A 841 -50.65 -0.51 3.30
C ALA A 841 -51.13 0.93 3.13
N ASP A 842 -50.57 1.70 2.19
CA ASP A 842 -51.01 3.07 1.88
C ASP A 842 -52.48 3.08 1.42
N LYS A 843 -52.91 2.11 0.60
CA LYS A 843 -54.32 1.95 0.19
C LYS A 843 -55.23 1.52 1.35
N MET A 844 -54.77 0.62 2.22
CA MET A 844 -55.52 0.16 3.39
C MET A 844 -55.66 1.25 4.46
N LEU A 845 -54.60 2.03 4.69
CA LEU A 845 -54.59 3.21 5.55
C LEU A 845 -55.52 4.29 5.01
N PHE A 846 -55.51 4.52 3.70
CA PHE A 846 -56.47 5.42 3.06
C PHE A 846 -57.91 4.92 3.23
N LEU A 847 -58.19 3.63 3.02
CA LEU A 847 -59.51 3.04 3.28
C LEU A 847 -59.92 3.18 4.76
N ALA A 848 -58.99 2.96 5.68
CA ALA A 848 -59.24 3.12 7.11
C ALA A 848 -59.53 4.58 7.47
N MET A 849 -58.80 5.55 6.91
CA MET A 849 -59.11 6.97 7.08
C MET A 849 -60.50 7.32 6.53
N LEU A 850 -60.87 6.77 5.37
CA LEU A 850 -62.17 7.01 4.74
C LEU A 850 -63.30 6.38 5.55
N ALA A 851 -63.10 5.16 6.06
CA ALA A 851 -64.03 4.48 6.96
C ALA A 851 -64.19 5.23 8.29
N GLY A 852 -63.09 5.69 8.88
CA GLY A 852 -63.11 6.50 10.11
C GLY A 852 -63.86 7.81 9.91
N GLY A 853 -63.60 8.52 8.81
CA GLY A 853 -64.31 9.74 8.44
C GLY A 853 -65.81 9.51 8.19
N LEU A 854 -66.17 8.40 7.53
CA LEU A 854 -67.57 8.03 7.30
C LEU A 854 -68.30 7.71 8.61
N VAL A 855 -67.65 7.00 9.54
CA VAL A 855 -68.20 6.70 10.87
C VAL A 855 -68.38 7.97 11.70
N VAL A 856 -67.47 8.95 11.58
CA VAL A 856 -67.63 10.28 12.20
C VAL A 856 -68.78 11.06 11.55
N LEU A 857 -68.92 11.04 10.22
CA LEU A 857 -69.99 11.73 9.51
C LEU A 857 -71.38 11.16 9.85
N LEU A 858 -71.48 9.83 10.01
CA LEU A 858 -72.71 9.13 10.37
C LEU A 858 -72.96 9.09 11.88
N SER A 859 -72.04 9.60 12.70
CA SER A 859 -72.16 9.55 14.16
C SER A 859 -73.37 10.27 14.75
N PRO A 860 -73.95 11.34 14.13
CA PRO A 860 -75.21 11.92 14.60
C PRO A 860 -76.39 10.94 14.60
N TRP A 861 -76.32 9.89 13.77
CA TRP A 861 -77.37 8.86 13.66
C TRP A 861 -77.00 7.52 14.31
N LEU A 862 -75.71 7.26 14.50
CA LEU A 862 -75.18 6.01 15.10
C LEU A 862 -74.85 6.14 16.60
N GLY A 863 -74.94 7.35 17.14
CA GLY A 863 -74.70 7.64 18.56
C GLY A 863 -73.25 8.02 18.90
N PRO A 864 -73.01 8.56 20.10
CA PRO A 864 -71.73 9.14 20.51
C PRO A 864 -70.59 8.12 20.66
N ALA A 865 -70.90 6.82 20.78
CA ALA A 865 -69.89 5.76 20.76
C ALA A 865 -69.28 5.58 19.35
N ALA A 866 -70.10 5.71 18.30
CA ALA A 866 -69.63 5.64 16.92
C ALA A 866 -68.68 6.80 16.59
N ALA A 867 -68.98 8.02 17.07
CA ALA A 867 -68.09 9.18 16.92
C ALA A 867 -66.69 8.90 17.49
N ARG A 868 -66.62 8.32 18.71
CA ARG A 868 -65.35 7.98 19.37
C ARG A 868 -64.57 6.93 18.59
N ILE A 869 -65.24 5.89 18.08
CA ILE A 869 -64.61 4.83 17.27
C ILE A 869 -64.10 5.41 15.94
N GLY A 870 -64.89 6.26 15.27
CA GLY A 870 -64.50 6.91 14.03
C GLY A 870 -63.28 7.81 14.19
N TRP A 871 -63.26 8.66 15.23
CA TRP A 871 -62.11 9.52 15.54
C TRP A 871 -60.87 8.73 15.95
N LEU A 872 -61.01 7.65 16.71
CA LEU A 872 -59.90 6.78 17.09
C LEU A 872 -59.29 6.10 15.85
N LEU A 873 -60.13 5.54 14.99
CA LEU A 873 -59.70 4.87 13.76
C LEU A 873 -58.98 5.84 12.82
N LEU A 874 -59.49 7.08 12.70
CA LEU A 874 -58.86 8.15 11.92
C LEU A 874 -57.50 8.54 12.52
N ALA A 875 -57.41 8.72 13.83
CA ALA A 875 -56.18 9.12 14.52
C ALA A 875 -55.08 8.05 14.39
N VAL A 876 -55.42 6.77 14.58
CA VAL A 876 -54.49 5.65 14.42
C VAL A 876 -54.00 5.54 12.97
N ALA A 877 -54.91 5.67 12.00
CA ALA A 877 -54.54 5.60 10.59
C ALA A 877 -53.64 6.78 10.17
N VAL A 878 -53.93 8.00 10.62
CA VAL A 878 -53.08 9.18 10.35
C VAL A 878 -51.70 9.05 11.00
N ALA A 879 -51.63 8.59 12.25
CA ALA A 879 -50.37 8.40 12.95
C ALA A 879 -49.49 7.34 12.27
N ALA A 880 -50.08 6.21 11.87
CA ALA A 880 -49.38 5.16 11.13
C ALA A 880 -48.91 5.64 9.74
N TRP A 881 -49.73 6.42 9.03
CA TRP A 881 -49.34 7.01 7.74
C TRP A 881 -48.17 7.99 7.89
N LEU A 882 -48.18 8.86 8.91
CA LEU A 882 -47.09 9.81 9.16
C LEU A 882 -45.78 9.15 9.57
N LEU A 883 -45.85 8.05 10.34
CA LEU A 883 -44.69 7.22 10.66
C LEU A 883 -44.08 6.60 9.39
N LEU A 884 -44.89 5.98 8.54
CA LEU A 884 -44.45 5.39 7.28
C LEU A 884 -43.91 6.45 6.30
N TYR A 885 -44.52 7.64 6.28
CA TYR A 885 -44.10 8.77 5.46
C TYR A 885 -42.74 9.34 5.91
N GLY A 886 -42.57 9.60 7.21
CA GLY A 886 -41.32 10.09 7.80
C GLY A 886 -40.17 9.11 7.60
N PHE A 887 -40.41 7.83 7.88
CA PHE A 887 -39.43 6.76 7.64
C PHE A 887 -39.05 6.65 6.16
N GLY A 888 -40.01 6.80 5.24
CA GLY A 888 -39.74 6.82 3.80
C GLY A 888 -38.97 8.04 3.30
N ARG A 889 -39.00 9.18 4.00
CA ARG A 889 -38.16 10.35 3.67
C ARG A 889 -36.71 10.16 4.16
N TRP A 890 -36.55 9.56 5.34
CA TRP A 890 -35.23 9.19 5.87
C TRP A 890 -34.51 8.19 4.97
N LEU A 891 -35.17 7.10 4.58
CA LEU A 891 -34.60 6.08 3.68
C LEU A 891 -34.20 6.62 2.30
N ARG A 892 -34.85 7.69 1.82
CA ARG A 892 -34.53 8.36 0.55
C ARG A 892 -33.42 9.42 0.69
N GLY A 893 -32.80 9.54 1.87
CA GLY A 893 -31.73 10.50 2.14
C GLY A 893 -32.17 11.96 2.10
N ARG A 894 -33.48 12.25 2.13
CA ARG A 894 -34.01 13.62 2.05
C ARG A 894 -33.99 14.35 3.40
N ASP A 895 -33.96 13.62 4.52
CA ASP A 895 -33.90 14.17 5.89
C ASP A 895 -33.06 13.30 6.82
N SER A 896 -32.48 13.89 7.87
CA SER A 896 -31.80 13.16 8.95
C SER A 896 -32.81 12.48 9.88
N LEU A 897 -32.45 11.33 10.48
CA LEU A 897 -33.30 10.53 11.38
C LEU A 897 -34.02 11.40 12.45
N PRO A 898 -33.36 12.37 13.12
CA PRO A 898 -34.02 13.22 14.10
C PRO A 898 -35.09 14.15 13.50
N ARG A 899 -34.91 14.62 12.26
CA ARG A 899 -35.91 15.46 11.57
C ARG A 899 -37.09 14.63 11.07
N ALA A 900 -36.83 13.40 10.63
CA ALA A 900 -37.85 12.47 10.15
C ALA A 900 -38.77 11.96 11.27
N LEU A 901 -38.25 11.79 12.50
CA LEU A 901 -39.04 11.37 13.67
C LEU A 901 -39.68 12.54 14.45
N ARG A 902 -39.31 13.79 14.18
CA ARG A 902 -39.80 14.96 14.92
C ARG A 902 -41.32 15.11 14.89
N TRP A 903 -41.93 14.97 13.71
CA TRP A 903 -43.38 15.12 13.53
C TRP A 903 -44.19 13.96 14.14
N PRO A 904 -43.81 12.67 13.93
CA PRO A 904 -44.41 11.55 14.64
C PRO A 904 -44.32 11.68 16.17
N ALA A 905 -43.16 12.09 16.72
CA ALA A 905 -42.97 12.24 18.16
C ALA A 905 -43.82 13.37 18.75
N ILE A 906 -43.94 14.51 18.05
CA ILE A 906 -44.82 15.63 18.44
C ILE A 906 -46.29 15.19 18.44
N LEU A 907 -46.72 14.39 17.47
CA LEU A 907 -48.10 13.91 17.40
C LEU A 907 -48.42 12.85 18.46
N VAL A 908 -47.48 11.95 18.76
CA VAL A 908 -47.62 11.01 19.88
C VAL A 908 -47.66 11.78 21.21
N ALA A 909 -46.83 12.81 21.38
CA ALA A 909 -46.86 13.67 22.56
C ALA A 909 -48.18 14.46 22.67
N LEU A 910 -48.71 14.99 21.56
CA LEU A 910 -50.01 15.67 21.52
C LEU A 910 -51.18 14.71 21.79
N ALA A 911 -51.12 13.47 21.29
CA ALA A 911 -52.12 12.44 21.56
C ALA A 911 -52.08 12.00 23.03
N LEU A 912 -50.89 11.81 23.61
CA LEU A 912 -50.71 11.52 25.03
C LEU A 912 -51.13 12.70 25.92
N MET A 913 -50.87 13.94 25.50
CA MET A 913 -51.40 15.14 26.15
C MET A 913 -52.93 15.21 26.07
N GLY A 914 -53.53 14.88 24.92
CA GLY A 914 -54.98 14.86 24.74
C GLY A 914 -55.66 13.79 25.61
N VAL A 915 -55.07 12.59 25.69
CA VAL A 915 -55.51 11.53 26.61
C VAL A 915 -55.29 11.96 28.06
N GLY A 916 -54.15 12.57 28.39
CA GLY A 916 -53.87 13.11 29.72
C GLY A 916 -54.89 14.19 30.14
N LEU A 917 -55.18 15.15 29.26
CA LEU A 917 -56.19 16.20 29.48
C LEU A 917 -57.60 15.62 29.60
N ALA A 918 -57.98 14.63 28.79
CA ALA A 918 -59.26 13.96 28.91
C ALA A 918 -59.38 13.18 30.23
N THR A 919 -58.32 12.49 30.65
CA THR A 919 -58.28 11.72 31.91
C THR A 919 -58.28 12.62 33.15
N VAL A 920 -57.68 13.81 33.04
CA VAL A 920 -57.69 14.84 34.10
C VAL A 920 -59.02 15.59 34.13
N ALA A 921 -59.65 15.86 32.98
CA ALA A 921 -60.96 16.48 32.89
C ALA A 921 -62.08 15.57 33.41
N ASP A 922 -62.08 14.27 33.08
CA ASP A 922 -63.00 13.26 33.64
C ASP A 922 -62.89 13.20 35.17
N ARG A 923 -61.67 13.33 35.72
CA ARG A 923 -61.44 13.33 37.18
C ARG A 923 -61.81 14.63 37.88
N LEU A 924 -61.84 15.75 37.17
CA LEU A 924 -62.12 17.08 37.74
C LEU A 924 -63.57 17.53 37.56
N PHE A 925 -64.27 17.07 36.51
CA PHE A 925 -65.59 17.60 36.13
C PHE A 925 -66.70 16.56 36.00
N GLY A 926 -66.41 15.26 36.12
CA GLY A 926 -67.41 14.19 36.18
C GLY A 926 -67.86 13.67 34.82
#